data_AF-A0A0V1G4V4-F1
#
_entry.id   AF-A0A0V1G4V4-F1
#
_cell.length_a   1.000
_cell.length_b   1.000
_cell.length_c   1.000
_cell.angle_alpha   90.00
_cell.angle_beta   90.00
_cell.angle_gamma   90.00
#
_symmetry.space_group_name_H-M   'P 1'
#
loop_
_entity.id
_entity.type
_entity.pdbx_description
1 polymer ?
#
loop_
_entity_poly.entity_id
_entity_poly.type
_entity_poly.pdbx_seq_one_letter_code
_entity_poly.pdbx_strand_id
1 'polypeptide(L)'
;MTAFEEMGVLSEIAKAVDEMEWVLPTDVQSEAIPAILGGGDVLMAAETGSGKTGAFCLPILQIVWEALKDAKSGKMAKSAIQHKPAENWMLNVYDRGDAIAISPDGLSCQSRDEVKWHGTRATKGVTGKGLTGKYYYEIRITDEGLCRVGFSTVDATLDLGTDAYGFGYGATGKKSHLKQFDNYGETFGLNDVIGCFINLDDREVEFSRNGRIFPIAFSIPKYLDNSAFFPAIVLKNAEVKFNFGSEPFKYTPHGGFVGICKASDDCTVDSKYLGGCLKVDSKPKPNAPLCIIIEPSRELAEQTDKQMEKFKKYLDNPKIRNLAVVGGVAANEQIIHLKSGVEIVTGTPGRIEEFISTGQLSLSQIRFFVLDEADGLLQQGYGKFINKLYSEMPKFTVDGKRLQIIVCSATLHNMDVKNLADKIMHFPQWIDLKGQDSVPETVHHVVALVNPVQDLKWITSKARIKTDNIHLNDDVRPGTKSPETLSEGVKLLKGVYILEAIKKNDISQCFIFCRTKLDCDNLEKWLTSVGKYSCVCLHSDRSPAERKNNFQLFKDNKVQFLICTDVAARGIDIRGIPFVINYTLPDDKANYLHRIGRVGRAERMGLAISLVSTVPEKVWYHSCPSRGKSCKNTNLVENGGCAIWYNEMQLLGEIEEHLGVTITQIDIFYKVPVDEFDGKVVYGHKKQLTASNYESHANELLSTVSELAALEKAAQISYHELRQNPPS
;
A
#
# COMPACT_ATOMS: atom_id res chain seq x y z
N MET A 1 11.08 18.25 25.20
CA MET A 1 10.33 17.18 24.52
C MET A 1 10.29 17.58 23.05
N THR A 2 10.80 16.75 22.16
CA THR A 2 10.78 17.05 20.72
C THR A 2 9.41 16.69 20.14
N ALA A 3 9.02 17.27 19.00
CA ALA A 3 7.74 16.96 18.35
C ALA A 3 7.58 15.46 18.00
N PHE A 4 8.69 14.74 17.79
CA PHE A 4 8.67 13.29 17.57
C PHE A 4 8.39 12.48 18.85
N GLU A 5 8.86 12.93 20.02
CA GLU A 5 8.57 12.28 21.30
C GLU A 5 7.07 12.37 21.65
N GLU A 6 6.40 13.46 21.28
CA GLU A 6 4.95 13.63 21.48
C GLU A 6 4.12 12.60 20.70
N MET A 7 4.66 12.08 19.58
CA MET A 7 4.05 11.00 18.80
C MET A 7 4.35 9.60 19.33
N GLY A 8 5.07 9.49 20.45
CA GLY A 8 5.47 8.21 21.05
C GLY A 8 6.80 7.63 20.53
N VAL A 9 7.57 8.41 19.76
CA VAL A 9 8.91 8.00 19.30
C VAL A 9 9.90 8.00 20.46
N LEU A 10 10.73 6.96 20.56
CA LEU A 10 11.79 6.87 21.57
C LEU A 10 12.78 8.04 21.50
N SER A 11 13.22 8.51 22.66
CA SER A 11 14.15 9.64 22.81
C SER A 11 15.45 9.47 22.02
N GLU A 12 15.95 8.23 21.91
CA GLU A 12 17.16 7.87 21.18
C GLU A 12 16.97 8.06 19.68
N ILE A 13 15.81 7.67 19.14
CA ILE A 13 15.45 7.87 17.74
C ILE A 13 15.20 9.36 17.49
N ALA A 14 14.46 10.02 18.39
CA ALA A 14 14.18 11.45 18.29
C ALA A 14 15.46 12.29 18.27
N LYS A 15 16.48 11.91 19.07
CA LYS A 15 17.80 12.54 19.03
C LYS A 15 18.51 12.36 17.69
N ALA A 16 18.40 11.18 17.07
CA ALA A 16 18.98 10.94 15.75
C ALA A 16 18.31 11.81 14.68
N VAL A 17 16.99 11.98 14.79
CA VAL A 17 16.16 12.81 13.89
C VAL A 17 16.47 14.30 14.07
N ASP A 18 16.67 14.76 15.31
CA ASP A 18 17.06 16.15 15.62
C ASP A 18 18.43 16.52 15.02
N GLU A 19 19.41 15.61 15.07
CA GLU A 19 20.73 15.80 14.40
C GLU A 19 20.65 15.82 12.87
N MET A 20 19.55 15.32 12.30
CA MET A 20 19.25 15.41 10.88
C MET A 20 18.49 16.70 10.53
N GLU A 21 18.34 17.62 11.50
CA GLU A 21 17.65 18.90 11.38
C GLU A 21 16.14 18.75 11.09
N TRP A 22 15.52 17.66 11.55
CA TRP A 22 14.08 17.44 11.45
C TRP A 22 13.39 18.02 12.69
N VAL A 23 13.15 19.33 12.64
CA VAL A 23 12.56 20.08 13.78
C VAL A 23 11.10 19.69 14.04
N LEU A 24 10.33 19.44 12.98
CA LEU A 24 8.91 19.05 13.05
C LEU A 24 8.65 17.85 12.13
N PRO A 25 7.75 16.93 12.52
CA PRO A 25 7.30 15.87 11.64
C PRO A 25 6.53 16.44 10.45
N THR A 26 6.63 15.76 9.30
CA THR A 26 5.76 16.06 8.16
C THR A 26 4.35 15.51 8.41
N ASP A 27 3.36 15.96 7.64
CA ASP A 27 1.96 15.50 7.79
C ASP A 27 1.85 13.97 7.70
N VAL A 28 2.58 13.35 6.75
CA VAL A 28 2.59 11.89 6.59
C VAL A 28 3.22 11.18 7.78
N GLN A 29 4.21 11.79 8.41
CA GLN A 29 4.85 11.25 9.61
C GLN A 29 3.93 11.38 10.82
N SER A 30 3.24 12.52 10.95
CA SER A 30 2.33 12.82 12.05
C SER A 30 1.15 11.86 12.12
N GLU A 31 0.63 11.45 10.97
CA GLU A 31 -0.47 10.48 10.88
C GLU A 31 0.02 9.03 10.94
N ALA A 32 1.10 8.68 10.22
CA ALA A 32 1.50 7.28 10.07
C ALA A 32 2.28 6.74 11.28
N ILE A 33 3.11 7.56 11.93
CA ILE A 33 3.96 7.07 13.04
C ILE A 33 3.10 6.55 14.20
N PRO A 34 2.11 7.32 14.73
CA PRO A 34 1.24 6.81 15.80
C PRO A 34 0.42 5.59 15.36
N ALA A 35 -0.07 5.58 14.12
CA ALA A 35 -0.83 4.45 13.57
C ALA A 35 -0.01 3.16 13.54
N ILE A 36 1.26 3.24 13.10
CA ILE A 36 2.16 2.08 13.06
C ILE A 36 2.56 1.65 14.48
N LEU A 37 2.89 2.59 15.38
CA LEU A 37 3.18 2.27 16.78
C LEU A 37 1.99 1.61 17.49
N GLY A 38 0.76 1.98 17.11
CA GLY A 38 -0.48 1.36 17.59
C GLY A 38 -0.72 -0.08 17.11
N GLY A 39 0.10 -0.60 16.18
CA GLY A 39 -0.01 -1.96 15.65
C GLY A 39 -1.03 -2.12 14.51
N GLY A 40 -1.56 -1.02 13.97
CA GLY A 40 -2.48 -1.00 12.84
C GLY A 40 -1.77 -1.20 11.51
N ASP A 41 -2.47 -1.77 10.53
CA ASP A 41 -1.98 -1.71 9.14
C ASP A 41 -2.10 -0.26 8.63
N VAL A 42 -1.18 0.17 7.78
CA VAL A 42 -1.20 1.53 7.25
C VAL A 42 -1.05 1.51 5.75
N LEU A 43 -1.99 2.13 5.06
CA LEU A 43 -1.95 2.39 3.63
C LEU A 43 -1.81 3.90 3.43
N MET A 44 -0.64 4.34 2.97
CA MET A 44 -0.33 5.77 2.86
C MET A 44 0.02 6.18 1.43
N ALA A 45 -0.54 7.32 0.98
CA ALA A 45 -0.04 8.07 -0.16
C ALA A 45 0.35 9.50 0.23
N ALA A 46 1.53 9.86 -0.25
CA ALA A 46 2.07 11.20 -0.17
C ALA A 46 3.06 11.38 -1.32
N GLU A 47 3.44 12.62 -1.64
CA GLU A 47 4.40 12.89 -2.71
C GLU A 47 5.79 12.27 -2.44
N THR A 48 6.60 12.07 -3.47
CA THR A 48 8.01 11.68 -3.27
C THR A 48 8.73 12.77 -2.48
N GLY A 49 9.52 12.42 -1.47
CA GLY A 49 10.24 13.39 -0.65
C GLY A 49 9.43 14.00 0.52
N SER A 50 8.16 13.63 0.68
CA SER A 50 7.29 14.00 1.82
C SER A 50 7.68 13.36 3.16
N GLY A 51 8.67 12.48 3.17
CA GLY A 51 9.14 11.81 4.39
C GLY A 51 8.52 10.45 4.67
N LYS A 52 7.84 9.80 3.70
CA LYS A 52 7.27 8.43 3.82
C LYS A 52 8.25 7.41 4.39
N THR A 53 9.50 7.40 3.93
CA THR A 53 10.53 6.50 4.44
C THR A 53 10.74 6.68 5.95
N GLY A 54 10.79 7.93 6.44
CA GLY A 54 10.83 8.18 7.89
C GLY A 54 9.54 7.73 8.59
N ALA A 55 8.39 7.94 7.96
CA ALA A 55 7.08 7.62 8.51
C ALA A 55 6.93 6.13 8.87
N PHE A 56 7.49 5.20 8.06
CA PHE A 56 7.50 3.78 8.40
C PHE A 56 8.79 3.30 9.09
N CYS A 57 9.97 3.84 8.75
CA CYS A 57 11.23 3.34 9.32
C CYS A 57 11.35 3.63 10.82
N LEU A 58 10.97 4.83 11.29
CA LEU A 58 11.09 5.23 12.69
C LEU A 58 10.30 4.30 13.63
N PRO A 59 8.99 4.06 13.43
CA PRO A 59 8.22 3.19 14.31
C PRO A 59 8.63 1.71 14.17
N ILE A 60 9.00 1.24 12.97
CA ILE A 60 9.47 -0.15 12.79
C ILE A 60 10.78 -0.38 13.54
N LEU A 61 11.75 0.55 13.45
CA LEU A 61 13.00 0.46 14.20
C LEU A 61 12.74 0.40 15.71
N GLN A 62 11.84 1.24 16.22
CA GLN A 62 11.43 1.23 17.61
C GLN A 62 10.85 -0.12 18.02
N ILE A 63 9.84 -0.62 17.31
CA ILE A 63 9.15 -1.86 17.70
C ILE A 63 10.09 -3.07 17.59
N VAL A 64 10.95 -3.11 16.56
CA VAL A 64 11.97 -4.16 16.42
C VAL A 64 12.98 -4.08 17.58
N TRP A 65 13.43 -2.89 17.95
CA TRP A 65 14.37 -2.70 19.07
C TRP A 65 13.75 -3.15 20.40
N GLU A 66 12.52 -2.74 20.67
CA GLU A 66 11.76 -3.12 21.85
C GLU A 66 11.57 -4.65 21.92
N ALA A 67 11.21 -5.28 20.79
CA ALA A 67 11.08 -6.73 20.71
C ALA A 67 12.39 -7.46 21.05
N LEU A 68 13.54 -6.96 20.57
CA LEU A 68 14.86 -7.51 20.90
C LEU A 68 15.25 -7.26 22.37
N LYS A 69 14.88 -6.10 22.93
CA LYS A 69 15.16 -5.73 24.32
C LYS A 69 14.35 -6.59 25.27
N ASP A 70 13.09 -6.86 24.94
CA ASP A 70 12.24 -7.78 25.66
C ASP A 70 12.78 -9.22 25.57
N ALA A 71 13.29 -9.63 24.41
CA ALA A 71 13.97 -10.91 24.24
C ALA A 71 15.20 -11.06 25.16
N LYS A 72 16.05 -10.04 25.25
CA LYS A 72 17.28 -10.05 26.07
C LYS A 72 17.05 -9.91 27.57
N SER A 73 16.09 -9.08 27.98
CA SER A 73 15.79 -8.84 29.39
C SER A 73 15.12 -10.02 30.08
N GLY A 74 14.82 -11.10 29.34
CA GLY A 74 13.98 -12.18 29.83
C GLY A 74 12.56 -11.70 30.13
N LYS A 75 12.18 -10.48 29.72
CA LYS A 75 10.78 -10.09 29.68
C LYS A 75 10.04 -10.95 28.67
N MET A 76 10.61 -11.39 27.56
CA MET A 76 10.00 -12.48 26.78
C MET A 76 9.94 -13.83 27.52
N ALA A 77 10.44 -13.97 28.75
CA ALA A 77 10.17 -15.10 29.63
C ALA A 77 9.18 -14.76 30.78
N LYS A 78 8.87 -13.47 31.00
CA LYS A 78 7.87 -12.95 31.96
C LYS A 78 6.62 -12.32 31.29
N SER A 79 6.71 -12.00 30.00
CA SER A 79 5.78 -11.36 29.06
C SER A 79 5.68 -12.14 27.74
N ALA A 80 6.52 -13.17 27.51
CA ALA A 80 5.83 -14.41 27.18
C ALA A 80 4.90 -14.58 28.36
N ILE A 81 3.61 -14.54 28.07
CA ILE A 81 2.69 -15.41 28.76
C ILE A 81 3.52 -16.66 28.98
N GLN A 82 3.93 -16.93 30.24
CA GLN A 82 4.06 -18.30 30.63
C GLN A 82 2.69 -18.84 30.25
N HIS A 83 2.57 -19.37 29.03
CA HIS A 83 1.68 -20.46 28.81
C HIS A 83 2.34 -21.59 29.60
N LYS A 84 2.24 -21.48 30.95
CA LYS A 84 1.58 -22.55 31.69
C LYS A 84 0.48 -23.05 30.76
N PRO A 85 0.41 -24.36 30.46
CA PRO A 85 -0.69 -24.90 29.65
C PRO A 85 -1.97 -24.21 30.10
N ALA A 86 -2.62 -23.51 29.16
CA ALA A 86 -3.49 -22.37 29.42
C ALA A 86 -4.35 -22.60 30.67
N GLU A 87 -4.10 -21.91 31.78
CA GLU A 87 -4.98 -22.05 32.96
C GLU A 87 -6.41 -21.56 32.62
N ASN A 88 -6.56 -20.69 31.61
CA ASN A 88 -7.83 -20.07 31.21
C ASN A 88 -8.36 -20.56 29.84
N TRP A 89 -9.68 -20.71 29.76
CA TRP A 89 -10.43 -21.07 28.55
C TRP A 89 -10.53 -19.89 27.58
N MET A 90 -10.10 -20.09 26.33
CA MET A 90 -10.03 -19.04 25.29
C MET A 90 -10.29 -19.63 23.90
N LEU A 91 -10.54 -18.80 22.90
CA LEU A 91 -10.53 -19.17 21.49
C LEU A 91 -9.11 -19.45 21.00
N ASN A 92 -8.97 -20.46 20.14
CA ASN A 92 -7.69 -20.92 19.64
C ASN A 92 -7.30 -20.21 18.35
N VAL A 93 -6.31 -19.32 18.45
CA VAL A 93 -5.75 -18.53 17.34
C VAL A 93 -5.11 -19.37 16.23
N TYR A 94 -4.81 -20.63 16.51
CA TYR A 94 -4.20 -21.58 15.58
C TYR A 94 -5.20 -22.54 14.96
N ASP A 95 -6.40 -22.62 15.53
CA ASP A 95 -7.48 -23.48 15.07
C ASP A 95 -8.63 -22.61 14.57
N ARG A 96 -8.36 -21.90 13.47
CA ARG A 96 -9.25 -20.91 12.88
C ARG A 96 -9.15 -20.86 11.35
N GLY A 97 -10.21 -20.40 10.70
CA GLY A 97 -10.23 -20.06 9.28
C GLY A 97 -9.44 -18.78 8.99
N ASP A 98 -9.02 -18.62 7.74
CA ASP A 98 -8.06 -17.58 7.33
C ASP A 98 -8.53 -16.16 7.69
N ALA A 99 -9.84 -15.89 7.57
CA ALA A 99 -10.43 -14.58 7.83
C ALA A 99 -11.00 -14.39 9.24
N ILE A 100 -10.75 -15.32 10.18
CA ILE A 100 -11.14 -15.13 11.59
C ILE A 100 -10.06 -14.35 12.32
N ALA A 101 -10.41 -13.21 12.90
CA ALA A 101 -9.58 -12.52 13.89
C ALA A 101 -10.09 -12.83 15.30
N ILE A 102 -9.18 -13.06 16.24
CA ILE A 102 -9.49 -13.31 17.66
C ILE A 102 -8.79 -12.22 18.47
N SER A 103 -9.48 -11.66 19.46
CA SER A 103 -8.95 -10.61 20.33
C SER A 103 -7.80 -11.14 21.22
N PRO A 104 -6.91 -10.27 21.72
CA PRO A 104 -5.77 -10.69 22.55
C PRO A 104 -6.17 -11.43 23.84
N ASP A 105 -7.34 -11.15 24.41
CA ASP A 105 -7.89 -11.85 25.57
C ASP A 105 -8.46 -13.24 25.22
N GLY A 106 -8.54 -13.57 23.92
CA GLY A 106 -9.08 -14.83 23.42
C GLY A 106 -10.59 -15.00 23.62
N LEU A 107 -11.33 -13.95 24.00
CA LEU A 107 -12.75 -14.03 24.30
C LEU A 107 -13.63 -13.47 23.17
N SER A 108 -13.11 -12.71 22.23
CA SER A 108 -13.89 -12.16 21.12
C SER A 108 -13.33 -12.64 19.79
N CYS A 109 -14.19 -12.82 18.80
CA CYS A 109 -13.75 -13.11 17.44
C CYS A 109 -14.66 -12.49 16.38
N GLN A 110 -14.06 -12.16 15.24
CA GLN A 110 -14.75 -11.56 14.10
C GLN A 110 -14.31 -12.18 12.78
N SER A 111 -15.21 -12.14 11.81
CA SER A 111 -14.93 -12.37 10.38
C SER A 111 -15.61 -11.26 9.59
N ARG A 112 -14.93 -10.68 8.61
CA ARG A 112 -15.47 -9.60 7.75
C ARG A 112 -15.72 -10.06 6.32
N ASP A 113 -15.61 -11.36 6.07
CA ASP A 113 -15.91 -11.95 4.76
C ASP A 113 -17.42 -12.03 4.57
N GLU A 114 -17.95 -11.28 3.60
CA GLU A 114 -19.38 -11.24 3.26
C GLU A 114 -19.86 -12.46 2.48
N VAL A 115 -18.95 -13.30 1.98
CA VAL A 115 -19.28 -14.41 1.08
C VAL A 115 -19.03 -15.75 1.76
N LYS A 116 -17.83 -15.96 2.31
CA LYS A 116 -17.40 -17.25 2.86
C LYS A 116 -17.59 -17.31 4.37
N TRP A 117 -17.78 -18.54 4.85
CA TRP A 117 -17.84 -18.86 6.26
C TRP A 117 -16.46 -19.21 6.78
N HIS A 118 -16.09 -18.65 7.93
CA HIS A 118 -14.82 -18.94 8.59
C HIS A 118 -15.09 -19.22 10.06
N GLY A 119 -14.48 -20.26 10.64
CA GLY A 119 -14.75 -20.66 12.01
C GLY A 119 -13.51 -20.87 12.85
N THR A 120 -13.70 -21.03 14.15
CA THR A 120 -12.65 -21.29 15.12
C THR A 120 -13.18 -22.15 16.27
N ARG A 121 -12.26 -22.79 17.00
CA ARG A 121 -12.54 -23.61 18.19
C ARG A 121 -11.81 -23.04 19.40
N ALA A 122 -12.25 -23.42 20.60
CA ALA A 122 -11.55 -23.09 21.84
C ALA A 122 -10.23 -23.86 22.01
N THR A 123 -9.35 -23.35 22.88
CA THR A 123 -8.08 -23.98 23.26
C THR A 123 -8.29 -25.25 24.08
N LYS A 124 -9.44 -25.36 24.77
CA LYS A 124 -9.84 -26.52 25.57
C LYS A 124 -11.22 -27.02 25.18
N GLY A 125 -11.43 -28.31 25.37
CA GLY A 125 -12.70 -28.99 25.22
C GLY A 125 -12.98 -29.89 26.41
N VAL A 126 -14.20 -30.38 26.50
CA VAL A 126 -14.64 -31.34 27.54
C VAL A 126 -14.75 -32.74 26.94
N THR A 127 -14.43 -33.77 27.72
CA THR A 127 -14.53 -35.17 27.29
C THR A 127 -15.21 -36.04 28.35
N GLY A 128 -15.84 -37.13 27.90
CA GLY A 128 -16.55 -38.09 28.76
C GLY A 128 -15.72 -39.31 29.18
N LYS A 129 -14.39 -39.29 29.05
CA LYS A 129 -13.53 -40.43 29.42
C LYS A 129 -13.57 -40.69 30.95
N GLY A 130 -14.53 -41.49 31.39
CA GLY A 130 -14.62 -42.02 32.75
C GLY A 130 -15.25 -41.10 33.79
N LEU A 131 -15.74 -39.91 33.41
CA LEU A 131 -16.41 -38.96 34.30
C LEU A 131 -17.61 -38.31 33.61
N THR A 132 -18.65 -38.09 34.41
CA THR A 132 -19.92 -37.43 34.09
C THR A 132 -19.78 -35.91 34.10
N GLY A 133 -20.60 -35.19 33.32
CA GLY A 133 -20.49 -33.72 33.29
C GLY A 133 -21.52 -32.98 32.42
N LYS A 134 -22.03 -31.89 32.98
CA LYS A 134 -22.95 -30.95 32.33
C LYS A 134 -22.31 -29.58 32.22
N TYR A 135 -21.98 -29.14 31.01
CA TYR A 135 -21.19 -27.93 30.78
C TYR A 135 -21.92 -26.89 29.94
N TYR A 136 -21.64 -25.62 30.25
CA TYR A 136 -22.32 -24.47 29.68
C TYR A 136 -21.35 -23.33 29.34
N TYR A 137 -21.59 -22.66 28.23
CA TYR A 137 -20.97 -21.36 27.94
C TYR A 137 -21.96 -20.47 27.17
N GLU A 138 -21.74 -19.16 27.17
CA GLU A 138 -22.59 -18.22 26.42
C GLU A 138 -21.78 -17.40 25.43
N ILE A 139 -22.45 -17.00 24.35
CA ILE A 139 -21.89 -16.10 23.33
C ILE A 139 -22.84 -14.92 23.19
N ARG A 140 -22.31 -13.70 23.31
CA ARG A 140 -23.00 -12.47 22.97
C ARG A 140 -22.71 -12.09 21.52
N ILE A 141 -23.75 -11.82 20.76
CA ILE A 141 -23.63 -11.30 19.40
C ILE A 141 -23.43 -9.78 19.47
N THR A 142 -22.34 -9.29 18.90
CA THR A 142 -21.96 -7.87 18.94
C THR A 142 -22.05 -7.18 17.58
N ASP A 143 -22.53 -7.90 16.56
CA ASP A 143 -22.66 -7.40 15.19
C ASP A 143 -23.87 -8.03 14.45
N GLU A 144 -24.28 -7.45 13.32
CA GLU A 144 -25.48 -7.86 12.55
C GLU A 144 -25.26 -9.04 11.58
N GLY A 145 -24.02 -9.53 11.45
CA GLY A 145 -23.71 -10.63 10.55
C GLY A 145 -24.29 -11.99 10.96
N LEU A 146 -23.99 -13.00 10.13
CA LEU A 146 -24.44 -14.36 10.36
C LEU A 146 -23.39 -15.16 11.13
N CYS A 147 -23.86 -15.97 12.09
CA CYS A 147 -23.02 -16.91 12.82
C CYS A 147 -23.73 -18.25 13.05
N ARG A 148 -22.94 -19.31 13.27
CA ARG A 148 -23.40 -20.57 13.89
C ARG A 148 -22.51 -20.90 15.07
N VAL A 149 -23.14 -21.16 16.21
CA VAL A 149 -22.49 -21.44 17.49
C VAL A 149 -22.69 -22.89 17.90
N GLY A 150 -21.81 -23.46 18.73
CA GLY A 150 -22.03 -24.77 19.33
C GLY A 150 -20.76 -25.54 19.67
N PHE A 151 -20.77 -26.85 19.45
CA PHE A 151 -19.68 -27.73 19.84
C PHE A 151 -19.16 -28.50 18.64
N SER A 152 -17.85 -28.72 18.60
CA SER A 152 -17.25 -29.58 17.58
C SER A 152 -16.11 -30.39 18.15
N THR A 153 -15.85 -31.56 17.57
CA THR A 153 -14.62 -32.29 17.86
C THR A 153 -13.46 -31.70 17.08
N VAL A 154 -12.25 -32.14 17.42
CA VAL A 154 -11.02 -31.73 16.76
C VAL A 154 -10.90 -32.21 15.31
N ASP A 155 -11.72 -33.21 14.91
CA ASP A 155 -11.74 -33.75 13.54
C ASP A 155 -12.82 -33.10 12.67
N ALA A 156 -13.64 -32.22 13.25
CA ALA A 156 -14.56 -31.38 12.50
C ALA A 156 -13.82 -30.38 11.60
N THR A 157 -14.46 -30.01 10.51
CA THR A 157 -14.13 -28.83 9.72
C THR A 157 -14.44 -27.57 10.52
N LEU A 158 -13.78 -26.46 10.17
CA LEU A 158 -14.06 -25.15 10.76
C LEU A 158 -15.29 -24.46 10.13
N ASP A 159 -16.18 -25.24 9.53
CA ASP A 159 -17.50 -24.83 9.06
C ASP A 159 -18.57 -25.59 9.88
N LEU A 160 -18.82 -25.09 11.09
CA LEU A 160 -19.58 -25.79 12.13
C LEU A 160 -20.93 -26.33 11.64
N GLY A 161 -21.15 -27.64 11.81
CA GLY A 161 -22.40 -28.33 11.47
C GLY A 161 -22.49 -28.81 10.02
N THR A 162 -21.43 -28.69 9.23
CA THR A 162 -21.38 -29.21 7.85
C THR A 162 -20.82 -30.63 7.71
N ASP A 163 -20.39 -31.23 8.82
CA ASP A 163 -19.82 -32.57 8.91
C ASP A 163 -20.42 -33.40 10.06
N ALA A 164 -19.89 -34.61 10.27
CA ALA A 164 -20.33 -35.57 11.28
C ALA A 164 -19.85 -35.24 12.71
N TYR A 165 -19.01 -34.23 12.87
CA TYR A 165 -18.24 -33.97 14.09
C TYR A 165 -18.57 -32.60 14.71
N GLY A 166 -19.33 -31.75 14.02
CA GLY A 166 -19.81 -30.46 14.49
C GLY A 166 -21.33 -30.41 14.72
N PHE A 167 -21.72 -29.71 15.78
CA PHE A 167 -23.11 -29.48 16.19
C PHE A 167 -23.35 -27.98 16.31
N GLY A 168 -24.08 -27.41 15.36
CA GLY A 168 -24.25 -25.95 15.25
C GLY A 168 -25.70 -25.48 15.41
N TYR A 169 -25.87 -24.26 15.91
CA TYR A 169 -27.12 -23.51 15.91
C TYR A 169 -26.87 -22.12 15.31
N GLY A 170 -27.59 -21.79 14.24
CA GLY A 170 -27.37 -20.60 13.43
C GLY A 170 -28.33 -19.45 13.69
N ALA A 171 -27.86 -18.24 13.41
CA ALA A 171 -28.62 -16.99 13.52
C ALA A 171 -29.97 -17.00 12.77
N THR A 172 -30.12 -17.86 11.76
CA THR A 172 -31.37 -18.08 11.02
C THR A 172 -32.38 -19.00 11.74
N GLY A 173 -32.16 -19.34 13.01
CA GLY A 173 -33.05 -20.22 13.78
C GLY A 173 -32.97 -21.71 13.44
N LYS A 174 -31.90 -22.12 12.75
CA LYS A 174 -31.71 -23.49 12.29
C LYS A 174 -30.60 -24.20 13.05
N LYS A 175 -30.82 -25.46 13.39
CA LYS A 175 -29.75 -26.36 13.84
C LYS A 175 -29.07 -27.01 12.64
N SER A 176 -27.77 -27.25 12.73
CA SER A 176 -26.96 -27.78 11.63
C SER A 176 -26.05 -28.92 12.08
N HIS A 177 -26.12 -30.05 11.38
CA HIS A 177 -25.26 -31.23 11.51
C HIS A 177 -25.24 -31.99 10.18
N LEU A 178 -24.10 -32.57 9.77
CA LEU A 178 -23.98 -33.31 8.49
C LEU A 178 -24.47 -32.52 7.26
N LYS A 179 -24.31 -31.18 7.28
CA LYS A 179 -24.77 -30.28 6.21
C LYS A 179 -26.31 -30.27 6.04
N GLN A 180 -27.05 -30.81 7.01
CA GLN A 180 -28.51 -30.68 7.11
C GLN A 180 -28.83 -29.46 7.97
N PHE A 181 -29.85 -28.69 7.59
CA PHE A 181 -30.22 -27.43 8.24
C PHE A 181 -31.72 -27.42 8.56
N ASP A 182 -32.05 -27.81 9.79
CA ASP A 182 -33.43 -28.00 10.25
C ASP A 182 -33.90 -26.83 11.10
N ASN A 183 -35.17 -26.46 10.97
CA ASN A 183 -35.78 -25.49 11.88
C ASN A 183 -35.77 -26.03 13.31
N TYR A 184 -35.36 -25.20 14.26
CA TYR A 184 -35.15 -25.65 15.63
C TYR A 184 -35.53 -24.61 16.67
N GLY A 185 -34.86 -23.46 16.62
CA GLY A 185 -35.05 -22.36 17.55
C GLY A 185 -35.55 -21.11 16.85
N GLU A 186 -35.32 -19.98 17.49
CA GLU A 186 -35.66 -18.67 16.93
C GLU A 186 -34.48 -18.07 16.18
N THR A 187 -34.73 -17.11 15.29
CA THR A 187 -33.66 -16.29 14.71
C THR A 187 -33.05 -15.40 15.78
N PHE A 188 -31.76 -15.07 15.65
CA PHE A 188 -31.06 -14.19 16.60
C PHE A 188 -30.04 -13.30 15.87
N GLY A 189 -29.67 -12.18 16.49
CA GLY A 189 -28.76 -11.19 15.90
C GLY A 189 -28.13 -10.29 16.97
N LEU A 190 -27.80 -9.06 16.58
CA LEU A 190 -27.13 -8.07 17.45
C LEU A 190 -27.77 -7.98 18.84
N ASN A 191 -26.93 -7.99 19.88
CA ASN A 191 -27.27 -7.95 21.31
C ASN A 191 -27.91 -9.21 21.93
N ASP A 192 -28.24 -10.21 21.12
CA ASP A 192 -28.69 -11.49 21.66
C ASP A 192 -27.54 -12.24 22.35
N VAL A 193 -27.89 -13.04 23.35
CA VAL A 193 -26.97 -13.98 23.99
C VAL A 193 -27.45 -15.40 23.81
N ILE A 194 -26.59 -16.24 23.26
CA ILE A 194 -26.85 -17.63 22.98
C ILE A 194 -26.12 -18.50 23.98
N GLY A 195 -26.87 -19.26 24.75
CA GLY A 195 -26.33 -20.25 25.68
C GLY A 195 -26.16 -21.60 24.99
N CYS A 196 -25.00 -22.22 25.12
CA CYS A 196 -24.65 -23.51 24.55
C CYS A 196 -24.44 -24.53 25.66
N PHE A 197 -25.20 -25.62 25.65
CA PHE A 197 -25.19 -26.64 26.69
C PHE A 197 -24.76 -27.99 26.09
N ILE A 198 -23.91 -28.71 26.81
CA ILE A 198 -23.55 -30.09 26.49
C ILE A 198 -23.65 -30.97 27.74
N ASN A 199 -24.48 -32.00 27.65
CA ASN A 199 -24.68 -33.00 28.67
C ASN A 199 -24.02 -34.31 28.20
N LEU A 200 -22.87 -34.63 28.78
CA LEU A 200 -22.12 -35.84 28.42
C LEU A 200 -22.73 -37.10 29.05
N ASP A 201 -23.58 -36.96 30.07
CA ASP A 201 -24.23 -38.07 30.77
C ASP A 201 -25.33 -38.68 29.88
N ASP A 202 -26.21 -37.81 29.36
CA ASP A 202 -27.35 -38.19 28.54
C ASP A 202 -27.06 -38.10 27.03
N ARG A 203 -25.86 -37.62 26.65
CA ARG A 203 -25.41 -37.42 25.27
C ARG A 203 -26.24 -36.40 24.53
N GLU A 204 -26.48 -35.26 25.13
CA GLU A 204 -27.39 -34.23 24.59
C GLU A 204 -26.68 -32.90 24.41
N VAL A 205 -27.02 -32.22 23.31
CA VAL A 205 -26.63 -30.83 23.06
C VAL A 205 -27.90 -30.01 22.89
N GLU A 206 -27.98 -28.88 23.59
CA GLU A 206 -29.12 -27.96 23.54
C GLU A 206 -28.64 -26.50 23.56
N PHE A 207 -29.54 -25.59 23.17
CA PHE A 207 -29.25 -24.18 23.09
C PHE A 207 -30.34 -23.33 23.75
N SER A 208 -29.99 -22.09 24.08
CA SER A 208 -30.94 -21.09 24.56
C SER A 208 -30.69 -19.75 23.89
N ARG A 209 -31.72 -18.91 23.84
CA ARG A 209 -31.59 -17.50 23.46
C ARG A 209 -32.11 -16.63 24.58
N ASN A 210 -31.30 -15.70 25.05
CA ASN A 210 -31.65 -14.76 26.12
C ASN A 210 -32.28 -15.45 27.35
N GLY A 211 -31.72 -16.60 27.74
CA GLY A 211 -32.20 -17.42 28.86
C GLY A 211 -33.40 -18.32 28.56
N ARG A 212 -34.06 -18.20 27.40
CA ARG A 212 -35.12 -19.13 26.99
C ARG A 212 -34.52 -20.38 26.37
N ILE A 213 -34.66 -21.50 27.07
CA ILE A 213 -34.13 -22.81 26.66
C ILE A 213 -35.00 -23.41 25.55
N PHE A 214 -34.36 -23.98 24.54
CA PHE A 214 -35.01 -24.72 23.47
C PHE A 214 -34.98 -26.23 23.76
N PRO A 215 -35.80 -27.05 23.07
CA PRO A 215 -35.74 -28.50 23.19
C PRO A 215 -34.35 -29.06 22.86
N ILE A 216 -34.06 -30.31 23.18
CA ILE A 216 -32.77 -30.94 22.83
C ILE A 216 -32.52 -30.84 21.32
N ALA A 217 -31.37 -30.29 20.92
CA ALA A 217 -31.02 -30.08 19.52
C ALA A 217 -30.48 -31.35 18.89
N PHE A 218 -29.57 -32.03 19.59
CA PHE A 218 -28.83 -33.19 19.10
C PHE A 218 -28.64 -34.25 20.17
N SER A 219 -28.64 -35.51 19.74
CA SER A 219 -28.13 -36.64 20.52
C SER A 219 -26.75 -37.02 19.98
N ILE A 220 -25.73 -37.04 20.84
CA ILE A 220 -24.34 -37.31 20.48
C ILE A 220 -24.21 -38.81 20.12
N PRO A 221 -23.77 -39.15 18.89
CA PRO A 221 -23.61 -40.53 18.48
C PRO A 221 -22.58 -41.30 19.33
N LYS A 222 -22.84 -42.60 19.58
CA LYS A 222 -21.99 -43.43 20.45
C LYS A 222 -20.51 -43.51 20.04
N TYR A 223 -20.23 -43.37 18.75
CA TYR A 223 -18.84 -43.42 18.27
C TYR A 223 -18.00 -42.20 18.70
N LEU A 224 -18.64 -41.13 19.18
CA LEU A 224 -17.99 -39.93 19.71
C LEU A 224 -17.86 -39.93 21.25
N ASP A 225 -18.24 -41.00 21.94
CA ASP A 225 -18.17 -41.08 23.41
C ASP A 225 -16.76 -40.80 23.95
N ASN A 226 -15.72 -41.14 23.18
CA ASN A 226 -14.32 -40.93 23.54
C ASN A 226 -13.71 -39.64 22.97
N SER A 227 -14.50 -38.83 22.30
CA SER A 227 -14.06 -37.56 21.70
C SER A 227 -14.09 -36.43 22.73
N ALA A 228 -13.32 -35.38 22.46
CA ALA A 228 -13.41 -34.11 23.17
C ALA A 228 -14.25 -33.12 22.35
N PHE A 229 -15.11 -32.38 23.03
CA PHE A 229 -15.99 -31.37 22.45
C PHE A 229 -15.50 -29.98 22.83
N PHE A 230 -15.13 -29.21 21.82
CA PHE A 230 -14.63 -27.85 21.96
C PHE A 230 -15.77 -26.87 21.64
N PRO A 231 -15.97 -25.82 22.45
CA PRO A 231 -16.73 -24.64 22.02
C PRO A 231 -16.23 -24.16 20.65
N ALA A 232 -17.16 -23.92 19.75
CA ALA A 232 -16.86 -23.65 18.35
C ALA A 232 -17.84 -22.63 17.78
N ILE A 233 -17.36 -21.87 16.81
CA ILE A 233 -18.17 -20.89 16.09
C ILE A 233 -17.71 -20.77 14.64
N VAL A 234 -18.64 -20.41 13.77
CA VAL A 234 -18.36 -19.98 12.41
C VAL A 234 -19.11 -18.68 12.12
N LEU A 235 -18.42 -17.73 11.49
CA LEU A 235 -18.85 -16.35 11.26
C LEU A 235 -18.85 -16.02 9.76
N LYS A 236 -19.75 -15.13 9.39
CA LYS A 236 -19.86 -14.52 8.07
C LYS A 236 -20.28 -13.06 8.23
N ASN A 237 -19.33 -12.15 7.99
CA ASN A 237 -19.42 -10.71 8.27
C ASN A 237 -19.97 -10.36 9.67
N ALA A 238 -19.48 -11.00 10.72
CA ALA A 238 -20.00 -10.89 12.08
C ALA A 238 -18.88 -10.79 13.13
N GLU A 239 -19.21 -10.30 14.32
CA GLU A 239 -18.39 -10.29 15.52
C GLU A 239 -19.19 -10.82 16.72
N VAL A 240 -18.50 -11.55 17.59
CA VAL A 240 -19.09 -12.08 18.82
C VAL A 240 -18.11 -12.02 20.00
N LYS A 241 -18.66 -12.14 21.21
CA LYS A 241 -17.90 -12.29 22.45
C LYS A 241 -18.35 -13.52 23.25
N PHE A 242 -17.40 -14.35 23.63
CA PHE A 242 -17.56 -15.55 24.46
C PHE A 242 -17.46 -15.22 25.94
N ASN A 243 -18.23 -15.96 26.72
CA ASN A 243 -18.03 -16.12 28.15
C ASN A 243 -18.05 -17.63 28.47
N PHE A 244 -16.89 -18.17 28.84
CA PHE A 244 -16.72 -19.58 29.22
C PHE A 244 -17.10 -19.86 30.69
N GLY A 245 -17.44 -18.81 31.46
CA GLY A 245 -17.83 -18.89 32.87
C GLY A 245 -16.82 -18.29 33.86
N SER A 246 -15.76 -17.63 33.37
CA SER A 246 -14.83 -16.86 34.19
C SER A 246 -15.46 -15.56 34.69
N GLU A 247 -16.37 -14.98 33.90
CA GLU A 247 -17.22 -13.86 34.28
C GLU A 247 -18.63 -14.34 34.63
N PRO A 248 -19.38 -13.63 35.49
CA PRO A 248 -20.78 -13.95 35.74
C PRO A 248 -21.59 -14.03 34.44
N PHE A 249 -22.27 -15.16 34.23
CA PHE A 249 -23.15 -15.32 33.06
C PHE A 249 -24.30 -14.33 33.10
N LYS A 250 -24.67 -13.80 31.93
CA LYS A 250 -25.87 -12.95 31.80
C LYS A 250 -27.14 -13.75 32.10
N TYR A 251 -27.17 -15.02 31.71
CA TYR A 251 -28.26 -15.94 32.00
C TYR A 251 -27.74 -17.17 32.75
N THR A 252 -28.39 -17.50 33.87
CA THR A 252 -27.93 -18.60 34.72
C THR A 252 -28.20 -19.95 34.05
N PRO A 253 -27.21 -20.86 33.98
CA PRO A 253 -27.44 -22.22 33.49
C PRO A 253 -28.42 -22.98 34.41
N HIS A 254 -29.26 -23.81 33.81
CA HIS A 254 -30.27 -24.61 34.50
C HIS A 254 -29.74 -26.03 34.80
N GLY A 255 -30.55 -26.90 35.43
CA GLY A 255 -30.34 -28.35 35.38
C GLY A 255 -29.01 -28.91 35.94
N GLY A 256 -28.30 -28.14 36.79
CA GLY A 256 -27.00 -28.53 37.33
C GLY A 256 -25.82 -28.32 36.37
N PHE A 257 -26.03 -27.63 35.25
CA PHE A 257 -24.96 -27.25 34.33
C PHE A 257 -24.01 -26.24 34.98
N VAL A 258 -22.71 -26.46 34.81
CA VAL A 258 -21.66 -25.55 35.29
C VAL A 258 -20.99 -24.86 34.12
N GLY A 259 -20.42 -23.68 34.36
CA GLY A 259 -19.61 -23.01 33.36
C GLY A 259 -18.49 -23.92 32.88
N ILE A 260 -18.27 -24.03 31.58
CA ILE A 260 -17.32 -24.97 30.99
C ILE A 260 -15.90 -24.74 31.53
N CYS A 261 -15.59 -23.51 31.93
CA CYS A 261 -14.30 -23.20 32.56
C CYS A 261 -14.07 -23.86 33.93
N LYS A 262 -15.13 -24.35 34.59
CA LYS A 262 -15.09 -25.05 35.88
C LYS A 262 -14.98 -26.57 35.74
N ALA A 263 -14.86 -27.09 34.52
CA ALA A 263 -14.59 -28.50 34.30
C ALA A 263 -13.27 -28.89 35.00
N SER A 264 -13.28 -30.00 35.72
CA SER A 264 -12.08 -30.55 36.38
C SER A 264 -11.05 -30.95 35.34
N ASP A 265 -9.76 -30.86 35.68
CA ASP A 265 -8.66 -31.16 34.75
C ASP A 265 -8.81 -32.55 34.08
N ASP A 266 -9.29 -33.55 34.82
CA ASP A 266 -9.57 -34.91 34.32
C ASP A 266 -10.64 -34.98 33.21
N CYS A 267 -11.53 -33.99 33.16
CA CYS A 267 -12.61 -33.87 32.18
C CYS A 267 -12.28 -32.89 31.05
N THR A 268 -11.10 -32.27 31.08
CA THR A 268 -10.66 -31.28 30.09
C THR A 268 -9.60 -31.86 29.16
N VAL A 269 -9.66 -31.45 27.89
CA VAL A 269 -8.70 -31.83 26.86
C VAL A 269 -8.20 -30.57 26.17
N ASP A 270 -6.90 -30.37 26.16
CA ASP A 270 -6.27 -29.30 25.39
C ASP A 270 -6.34 -29.60 23.89
N SER A 271 -6.52 -28.56 23.07
CA SER A 271 -6.55 -28.67 21.62
C SER A 271 -5.21 -29.20 21.08
N LYS A 272 -5.27 -30.10 20.09
CA LYS A 272 -4.08 -30.61 19.38
C LYS A 272 -3.46 -29.55 18.47
N TYR A 273 -4.25 -28.55 18.07
CA TYR A 273 -3.81 -27.39 17.29
C TYR A 273 -3.18 -26.35 18.21
N LEU A 274 -2.12 -26.75 18.89
CA LEU A 274 -1.14 -25.83 19.43
C LEU A 274 -0.39 -25.33 18.22
N GLY A 275 -0.39 -24.01 18.00
CA GLY A 275 0.23 -23.35 16.84
C GLY A 275 1.38 -24.15 16.32
N GLY A 276 1.19 -24.67 15.10
CA GLY A 276 2.06 -25.66 14.49
C GLY A 276 3.48 -25.26 14.78
N CYS A 277 4.10 -26.02 15.68
CA CYS A 277 5.52 -26.02 15.80
C CYS A 277 6.01 -26.72 14.52
N LEU A 278 6.08 -25.98 13.40
CA LEU A 278 7.42 -25.85 12.79
C LEU A 278 8.29 -25.60 14.00
N LYS A 279 9.32 -26.40 14.25
CA LYS A 279 10.32 -26.02 15.26
C LYS A 279 10.79 -24.60 14.89
N VAL A 280 10.09 -23.60 15.38
CA VAL A 280 10.55 -22.25 15.57
C VAL A 280 11.45 -22.54 16.74
N ASP A 281 12.70 -22.81 16.41
CA ASP A 281 13.75 -22.75 17.40
C ASP A 281 13.43 -21.50 18.22
N SER A 282 13.18 -21.68 19.51
CA SER A 282 12.97 -20.56 20.43
C SER A 282 14.19 -19.63 20.45
N LYS A 283 15.28 -20.07 19.83
CA LYS A 283 16.42 -19.27 19.39
C LYS A 283 16.13 -18.64 18.02
N PRO A 284 16.14 -17.31 17.91
CA PRO A 284 16.10 -16.61 16.63
C PRO A 284 17.10 -17.23 15.66
N LYS A 285 16.62 -17.70 14.50
CA LYS A 285 17.53 -18.13 13.44
C LYS A 285 18.20 -16.87 12.91
N PRO A 286 19.53 -16.85 12.75
CA PRO A 286 20.24 -15.65 12.30
C PRO A 286 19.71 -15.09 10.97
N ASN A 287 19.19 -15.98 10.12
CA ASN A 287 18.66 -15.64 8.79
C ASN A 287 17.12 -15.49 8.74
N ALA A 288 16.47 -15.26 9.87
CA ALA A 288 15.03 -15.03 9.97
C ALA A 288 14.74 -13.62 10.51
N PRO A 289 14.67 -12.59 9.65
CA PRO A 289 14.42 -11.22 10.10
C PRO A 289 13.00 -11.05 10.67
N LEU A 290 12.82 -9.99 11.44
CA LEU A 290 11.53 -9.55 11.99
C LEU A 290 10.79 -8.61 11.03
N CYS A 291 11.49 -7.93 10.14
CA CYS A 291 10.90 -7.02 9.17
C CYS A 291 11.47 -7.27 7.78
N ILE A 292 10.60 -7.23 6.77
CA ILE A 292 10.99 -7.20 5.38
C ILE A 292 10.36 -6.00 4.67
N ILE A 293 11.19 -5.24 3.98
CA ILE A 293 10.82 -4.06 3.20
C ILE A 293 11.10 -4.36 1.73
N ILE A 294 10.07 -4.31 0.89
CA ILE A 294 10.18 -4.55 -0.54
C ILE A 294 10.18 -3.22 -1.28
N GLU A 295 11.22 -3.04 -2.10
CA GLU A 295 11.49 -1.81 -2.84
C GLU A 295 11.60 -2.14 -4.34
N PRO A 296 11.08 -1.31 -5.25
CA PRO A 296 11.05 -1.62 -6.69
C PRO A 296 12.42 -1.50 -7.36
N SER A 297 13.37 -0.79 -6.75
CA SER A 297 14.71 -0.58 -7.31
C SER A 297 15.80 -0.78 -6.27
N ARG A 298 17.00 -1.10 -6.76
CA ARG A 298 18.18 -1.27 -5.90
C ARG A 298 18.55 0.03 -5.19
N GLU A 299 18.49 1.13 -5.92
CA GLU A 299 18.89 2.44 -5.43
C GLU A 299 17.98 2.89 -4.28
N LEU A 300 16.68 2.60 -4.35
CA LEU A 300 15.73 2.84 -3.26
C LEU A 300 16.00 1.94 -2.06
N ALA A 301 16.21 0.64 -2.28
CA ALA A 301 16.57 -0.27 -1.18
C ALA A 301 17.84 0.16 -0.44
N GLU A 302 18.89 0.56 -1.15
CA GLU A 302 20.12 1.09 -0.55
C GLU A 302 19.90 2.43 0.15
N GLN A 303 18.97 3.26 -0.33
CA GLN A 303 18.62 4.53 0.29
C GLN A 303 17.86 4.32 1.61
N THR A 304 16.84 3.45 1.60
CA THR A 304 16.06 3.09 2.79
C THR A 304 16.96 2.47 3.86
N ASP A 305 17.85 1.55 3.49
CA ASP A 305 18.84 0.96 4.40
C ASP A 305 19.78 2.01 5.03
N LYS A 306 20.28 2.97 4.24
CA LYS A 306 21.10 4.09 4.75
C LYS A 306 20.32 5.02 5.69
N GLN A 307 19.03 5.24 5.45
CA GLN A 307 18.20 6.04 6.36
C GLN A 307 18.01 5.32 7.69
N MET A 308 17.76 4.02 7.66
CA MET A 308 17.68 3.22 8.89
C MET A 308 18.97 3.27 9.72
N GLU A 309 20.15 3.21 9.07
CA GLU A 309 21.44 3.37 9.76
C GLU A 309 21.57 4.71 10.50
N LYS A 310 21.02 5.80 9.92
CA LYS A 310 20.99 7.11 10.59
C LYS A 310 20.02 7.12 11.76
N PHE A 311 18.79 6.63 11.56
CA PHE A 311 17.75 6.64 12.59
C PHE A 311 18.10 5.79 13.82
N LYS A 312 18.81 4.67 13.63
CA LYS A 312 19.21 3.78 14.73
C LYS A 312 20.50 4.18 15.43
N LYS A 313 21.12 5.32 15.09
CA LYS A 313 22.45 5.75 15.59
C LYS A 313 22.61 5.68 17.11
N TYR A 314 21.54 5.98 17.86
CA TYR A 314 21.53 5.99 19.32
C TYR A 314 20.83 4.77 19.95
N LEU A 315 20.38 3.80 19.14
CA LEU A 315 19.77 2.56 19.62
C LEU A 315 20.86 1.54 19.94
N ASP A 316 21.32 1.57 21.19
CA ASP A 316 22.28 0.62 21.74
C ASP A 316 21.61 -0.37 22.70
N ASN A 317 22.18 -1.58 22.81
CA ASN A 317 21.79 -2.62 23.78
C ASN A 317 20.27 -2.92 23.85
N PRO A 318 19.69 -3.63 22.84
CA PRO A 318 20.34 -4.33 21.73
C PRO A 318 20.65 -3.45 20.52
N LYS A 319 21.66 -3.84 19.74
CA LYS A 319 21.98 -3.20 18.46
C LYS A 319 21.21 -3.89 17.33
N ILE A 320 20.46 -3.11 16.54
CA ILE A 320 19.74 -3.61 15.37
C ILE A 320 20.69 -3.75 14.18
N ARG A 321 20.57 -4.86 13.45
CA ARG A 321 21.23 -5.09 12.16
C ARG A 321 20.19 -5.08 11.05
N ASN A 322 20.40 -4.21 10.08
CA ASN A 322 19.67 -4.20 8.81
C ASN A 322 20.61 -4.60 7.67
N LEU A 323 20.04 -5.09 6.58
CA LEU A 323 20.78 -5.45 5.37
C LEU A 323 19.96 -5.12 4.12
N ALA A 324 20.59 -4.41 3.19
CA ALA A 324 20.10 -4.27 1.82
C ALA A 324 20.38 -5.53 0.98
N VAL A 325 19.33 -6.21 0.52
CA VAL A 325 19.37 -7.43 -0.27
C VAL A 325 18.99 -7.11 -1.72
N VAL A 326 20.01 -6.87 -2.54
CA VAL A 326 19.86 -6.31 -3.90
C VAL A 326 20.75 -7.00 -4.94
N GLY A 327 20.32 -6.96 -6.20
CA GLY A 327 21.11 -7.41 -7.34
C GLY A 327 22.35 -6.53 -7.61
N GLY A 328 23.34 -7.06 -8.32
CA GLY A 328 24.58 -6.33 -8.66
C GLY A 328 25.63 -6.27 -7.55
N VAL A 329 25.31 -6.73 -6.34
CA VAL A 329 26.26 -7.05 -5.26
C VAL A 329 26.43 -8.56 -5.16
N ALA A 330 27.63 -9.03 -4.82
CA ALA A 330 27.94 -10.45 -4.70
C ALA A 330 27.01 -11.14 -3.70
N ALA A 331 26.34 -12.21 -4.14
CA ALA A 331 25.36 -12.92 -3.30
C ALA A 331 25.98 -13.47 -2.02
N ASN A 332 27.21 -14.01 -2.11
CA ASN A 332 27.92 -14.59 -0.97
C ASN A 332 28.17 -13.57 0.16
N GLU A 333 28.45 -12.32 -0.17
CA GLU A 333 28.65 -11.26 0.84
C GLU A 333 27.37 -11.03 1.64
N GLN A 334 26.23 -10.88 0.96
CA GLN A 334 24.93 -10.72 1.59
C GLN A 334 24.52 -11.94 2.41
N ILE A 335 24.81 -13.16 1.91
CA ILE A 335 24.55 -14.42 2.63
C ILE A 335 25.36 -14.51 3.92
N ILE A 336 26.63 -14.07 3.92
CA ILE A 336 27.46 -14.04 5.13
C ILE A 336 26.82 -13.11 6.18
N HIS A 337 26.35 -11.93 5.77
CA HIS A 337 25.64 -11.01 6.66
C HIS A 337 24.35 -11.62 7.21
N LEU A 338 23.51 -12.23 6.37
CA LEU A 338 22.29 -12.94 6.82
C LEU A 338 22.61 -14.05 7.82
N LYS A 339 23.65 -14.84 7.60
CA LYS A 339 24.08 -15.90 8.53
C LYS A 339 24.61 -15.35 9.85
N SER A 340 25.08 -14.11 9.88
CA SER A 340 25.58 -13.46 11.09
C SER A 340 24.46 -12.97 12.02
N GLY A 341 23.22 -12.85 11.53
CA GLY A 341 22.08 -12.28 12.26
C GLY A 341 21.67 -10.94 11.66
N VAL A 342 20.45 -10.86 11.12
CA VAL A 342 19.83 -9.62 10.59
C VAL A 342 18.38 -9.56 11.05
N GLU A 343 17.97 -8.43 11.63
CA GLU A 343 16.60 -8.24 12.10
C GLU A 343 15.70 -7.55 11.07
N ILE A 344 16.26 -6.74 10.18
CA ILE A 344 15.49 -6.02 9.15
C ILE A 344 16.14 -6.21 7.78
N VAL A 345 15.38 -6.68 6.81
CA VAL A 345 15.84 -6.86 5.43
C VAL A 345 15.11 -5.88 4.53
N THR A 346 15.86 -5.07 3.78
CA THR A 346 15.31 -4.21 2.72
C THR A 346 15.82 -4.73 1.40
N GLY A 347 14.97 -4.95 0.39
CA GLY A 347 15.48 -5.53 -0.85
C GLY A 347 14.56 -5.47 -2.05
N THR A 348 15.12 -5.83 -3.20
CA THR A 348 14.36 -5.91 -4.45
C THR A 348 13.76 -7.30 -4.64
N PRO A 349 12.56 -7.41 -5.24
CA PRO A 349 11.84 -8.67 -5.41
C PRO A 349 12.70 -9.83 -5.92
N GLY A 350 13.48 -9.61 -6.98
CA GLY A 350 14.26 -10.67 -7.61
C GLY A 350 15.32 -11.30 -6.70
N ARG A 351 16.06 -10.50 -5.93
CA ARG A 351 17.10 -11.02 -5.03
C ARG A 351 16.51 -11.61 -3.75
N ILE A 352 15.42 -11.03 -3.24
CA ILE A 352 14.67 -11.59 -2.11
C ILE A 352 14.11 -12.97 -2.48
N GLU A 353 13.50 -13.12 -3.65
CA GLU A 353 12.96 -14.39 -4.13
C GLU A 353 14.05 -15.46 -4.28
N GLU A 354 15.21 -15.08 -4.83
CA GLU A 354 16.39 -15.95 -4.93
C GLU A 354 16.82 -16.47 -3.54
N PHE A 355 16.91 -15.60 -2.54
CA PHE A 355 17.37 -15.99 -1.20
C PHE A 355 16.35 -16.81 -0.42
N ILE A 356 15.06 -16.59 -0.64
CA ILE A 356 14.00 -17.41 -0.04
C ILE A 356 13.98 -18.80 -0.67
N SER A 357 14.00 -18.87 -2.01
CA SER A 357 13.95 -20.16 -2.73
C SER A 357 15.18 -21.04 -2.48
N THR A 358 16.34 -20.43 -2.23
CA THR A 358 17.59 -21.13 -1.87
C THR A 358 17.75 -21.37 -0.36
N GLY A 359 16.75 -21.02 0.46
CA GLY A 359 16.75 -21.20 1.91
C GLY A 359 17.74 -20.32 2.67
N GLN A 360 18.34 -19.31 2.03
CA GLN A 360 19.25 -18.38 2.68
C GLN A 360 18.52 -17.33 3.52
N LEU A 361 17.28 -16.98 3.16
CA LEU A 361 16.41 -16.06 3.89
C LEU A 361 15.12 -16.78 4.34
N SER A 362 14.79 -16.71 5.63
CA SER A 362 13.58 -17.33 6.19
C SER A 362 12.53 -16.28 6.51
N LEU A 363 11.27 -16.55 6.14
CA LEU A 363 10.12 -15.70 6.48
C LEU A 363 9.47 -16.05 7.82
N SER A 364 9.99 -17.06 8.52
CA SER A 364 9.34 -17.68 9.69
C SER A 364 9.18 -16.76 10.91
N GLN A 365 9.88 -15.62 10.96
CA GLN A 365 9.83 -14.66 12.07
C GLN A 365 9.36 -13.27 11.66
N ILE A 366 8.90 -13.11 10.42
CA ILE A 366 8.43 -11.81 9.92
C ILE A 366 7.23 -11.34 10.74
N ARG A 367 7.35 -10.14 11.29
CA ARG A 367 6.31 -9.39 12.02
C ARG A 367 5.84 -8.17 11.26
N PHE A 368 6.70 -7.61 10.41
CA PHE A 368 6.43 -6.45 9.59
C PHE A 368 6.66 -6.76 8.13
N PHE A 369 5.66 -6.49 7.30
CA PHE A 369 5.77 -6.55 5.86
C PHE A 369 5.51 -5.18 5.26
N VAL A 370 6.54 -4.56 4.70
CA VAL A 370 6.45 -3.23 4.10
C VAL A 370 6.58 -3.33 2.59
N LEU A 371 5.66 -2.66 1.88
CA LEU A 371 5.74 -2.44 0.44
C LEU A 371 5.91 -0.95 0.21
N ASP A 372 7.11 -0.52 -0.22
CA ASP A 372 7.33 0.87 -0.66
C ASP A 372 7.18 0.96 -2.18
N GLU A 373 6.68 2.10 -2.67
CA GLU A 373 6.27 2.31 -4.06
C GLU A 373 5.44 1.13 -4.62
N ALA A 374 4.36 0.77 -3.91
CA ALA A 374 3.53 -0.38 -4.24
C ALA A 374 2.93 -0.34 -5.65
N ASP A 375 2.57 0.85 -6.13
CA ASP A 375 2.20 1.11 -7.51
C ASP A 375 3.33 0.74 -8.50
N GLY A 376 4.56 1.16 -8.21
CA GLY A 376 5.76 0.81 -8.97
C GLY A 376 6.05 -0.70 -8.99
N LEU A 377 5.89 -1.38 -7.85
CA LEU A 377 6.04 -2.83 -7.73
C LEU A 377 5.01 -3.59 -8.58
N LEU A 378 3.74 -3.15 -8.54
CA LEU A 378 2.65 -3.77 -9.29
C LEU A 378 2.79 -3.56 -10.79
N GLN A 379 3.14 -2.34 -11.23
CA GLN A 379 3.41 -2.04 -12.64
C GLN A 379 4.54 -2.89 -13.23
N GLN A 380 5.54 -3.25 -12.42
CA GLN A 380 6.64 -4.14 -12.84
C GLN A 380 6.25 -5.63 -12.87
N GLY A 381 5.02 -5.97 -12.48
CA GLY A 381 4.50 -7.34 -12.52
C GLY A 381 4.79 -8.17 -11.26
N TYR A 382 5.21 -7.55 -10.15
CA TYR A 382 5.56 -8.28 -8.92
C TYR A 382 4.37 -8.66 -8.02
N GLY A 383 3.12 -8.39 -8.44
CA GLY A 383 1.93 -8.72 -7.65
C GLY A 383 1.82 -10.21 -7.28
N LYS A 384 2.20 -11.13 -8.17
CA LYS A 384 2.22 -12.58 -7.86
C LYS A 384 3.25 -12.93 -6.78
N PHE A 385 4.43 -12.32 -6.86
CA PHE A 385 5.49 -12.50 -5.89
C PHE A 385 5.09 -11.98 -4.50
N ILE A 386 4.50 -10.79 -4.42
CA ILE A 386 3.99 -10.22 -3.16
C ILE A 386 2.96 -11.13 -2.51
N ASN A 387 2.01 -11.65 -3.30
CA ASN A 387 1.00 -12.59 -2.82
C ASN A 387 1.61 -13.90 -2.29
N LYS A 388 2.64 -14.41 -2.96
CA LYS A 388 3.37 -15.60 -2.52
C LYS A 388 4.11 -15.35 -1.21
N LEU A 389 4.86 -14.25 -1.11
CA LEU A 389 5.51 -13.82 0.13
C LEU A 389 4.51 -13.75 1.28
N TYR A 390 3.40 -13.03 1.07
CA TYR A 390 2.34 -12.93 2.07
C TYR A 390 1.87 -14.32 2.50
N SER A 391 1.58 -15.25 1.57
CA SER A 391 1.10 -16.60 1.91
C SER A 391 2.10 -17.44 2.72
N GLU A 392 3.40 -17.20 2.56
CA GLU A 392 4.47 -17.92 3.26
C GLU A 392 4.82 -17.29 4.64
N MET A 393 4.40 -16.04 4.89
CA MET A 393 4.62 -15.34 6.16
C MET A 393 3.65 -15.79 7.26
N PRO A 394 4.11 -15.88 8.52
CA PRO A 394 3.22 -16.13 9.65
C PRO A 394 2.23 -14.98 9.80
N LYS A 395 0.93 -15.31 9.96
CA LYS A 395 -0.12 -14.30 10.15
C LYS A 395 -0.19 -13.78 11.58
N PHE A 396 0.27 -14.60 12.53
CA PHE A 396 0.34 -14.29 13.94
C PHE A 396 1.68 -14.79 14.47
N THR A 397 2.25 -14.04 15.40
CA THR A 397 3.46 -14.38 16.12
C THR A 397 3.15 -15.26 17.33
N VAL A 398 4.19 -15.87 17.92
CA VAL A 398 4.08 -16.67 19.16
C VAL A 398 3.54 -15.87 20.35
N ASP A 399 3.72 -14.55 20.36
CA ASP A 399 3.16 -13.62 21.34
C ASP A 399 1.74 -13.11 20.97
N GLY A 400 1.08 -13.73 19.99
CA GLY A 400 -0.31 -13.42 19.60
C GLY A 400 -0.48 -12.14 18.80
N LYS A 401 0.61 -11.44 18.44
CA LYS A 401 0.57 -10.23 17.62
C LYS A 401 0.41 -10.60 16.16
N ARG A 402 -0.45 -9.88 15.44
CA ARG A 402 -0.68 -10.09 14.00
C ARG A 402 0.54 -9.59 13.19
N LEU A 403 0.76 -10.18 12.02
CA LEU A 403 1.60 -9.58 10.97
C LEU A 403 1.07 -8.19 10.62
N GLN A 404 1.88 -7.17 10.86
CA GLN A 404 1.54 -5.80 10.52
C GLN A 404 2.05 -5.48 9.11
N ILE A 405 1.19 -4.90 8.29
CA ILE A 405 1.48 -4.57 6.90
C ILE A 405 1.41 -3.07 6.69
N ILE A 406 2.46 -2.53 6.09
CA ILE A 406 2.55 -1.12 5.73
C ILE A 406 2.73 -1.03 4.21
N VAL A 407 1.86 -0.27 3.56
CA VAL A 407 1.90 -0.07 2.11
C VAL A 407 2.04 1.42 1.84
N CYS A 408 3.11 1.80 1.17
CA CYS A 408 3.37 3.14 0.70
C CYS A 408 3.22 3.18 -0.82
N SER A 409 2.49 4.17 -1.33
CA SER A 409 2.31 4.39 -2.76
C SER A 409 2.40 5.88 -3.08
N ALA A 410 2.66 6.23 -4.34
CA ALA A 410 2.52 7.62 -4.76
C ALA A 410 1.04 8.01 -4.99
N THR A 411 0.14 7.03 -5.13
CA THR A 411 -1.31 7.24 -5.29
C THR A 411 -2.08 6.08 -4.64
N LEU A 412 -3.14 6.37 -3.87
CA LEU A 412 -4.08 5.36 -3.35
C LEU A 412 -5.27 5.13 -4.30
N HIS A 413 -5.41 5.94 -5.34
CA HIS A 413 -6.49 5.82 -6.32
C HIS A 413 -6.21 4.77 -7.41
N ASN A 414 -5.01 4.18 -7.43
CA ASN A 414 -4.71 3.05 -8.30
C ASN A 414 -5.48 1.80 -7.84
N MET A 415 -6.36 1.27 -8.72
CA MET A 415 -7.18 0.09 -8.45
C MET A 415 -6.34 -1.15 -8.10
N ASP A 416 -5.17 -1.32 -8.69
CA ASP A 416 -4.30 -2.47 -8.38
C ASP A 416 -3.75 -2.39 -6.96
N VAL A 417 -3.42 -1.18 -6.48
CA VAL A 417 -2.96 -0.95 -5.10
C VAL A 417 -4.10 -1.21 -4.13
N LYS A 418 -5.32 -0.75 -4.42
CA LYS A 418 -6.51 -1.05 -3.60
C LYS A 418 -6.80 -2.54 -3.52
N ASN A 419 -6.85 -3.21 -4.67
CA ASN A 419 -7.07 -4.66 -4.74
C ASN A 419 -6.00 -5.46 -3.99
N LEU A 420 -4.74 -4.99 -4.02
CA LEU A 420 -3.68 -5.59 -3.23
C LEU A 420 -3.91 -5.37 -1.72
N ALA A 421 -4.20 -4.13 -1.33
CA ALA A 421 -4.45 -3.76 0.06
C ALA A 421 -5.62 -4.56 0.66
N ASP A 422 -6.75 -4.64 -0.04
CA ASP A 422 -7.94 -5.41 0.37
C ASP A 422 -7.64 -6.90 0.57
N LYS A 423 -6.63 -7.42 -0.14
CA LYS A 423 -6.26 -8.83 -0.10
C LYS A 423 -5.29 -9.17 1.03
N ILE A 424 -4.34 -8.29 1.34
CA ILE A 424 -3.25 -8.60 2.28
C ILE A 424 -3.40 -7.88 3.61
N MET A 425 -3.98 -6.69 3.64
CA MET A 425 -4.07 -5.83 4.83
C MET A 425 -5.37 -6.09 5.61
N HIS A 426 -5.35 -5.76 6.90
CA HIS A 426 -6.50 -5.88 7.80
C HIS A 426 -6.87 -4.52 8.36
N PHE A 427 -8.01 -3.97 7.91
CA PHE A 427 -8.48 -2.63 8.27
C PHE A 427 -7.35 -1.59 8.29
N PRO A 428 -6.67 -1.38 7.15
CA PRO A 428 -5.58 -0.42 7.11
C PRO A 428 -6.12 0.97 7.40
N GLN A 429 -5.38 1.77 8.16
CA GLN A 429 -5.62 3.20 8.23
C GLN A 429 -5.20 3.83 6.90
N TRP A 430 -6.13 4.56 6.28
CA TRP A 430 -5.91 5.25 5.02
C TRP A 430 -5.37 6.64 5.32
N ILE A 431 -4.14 6.89 4.89
CA ILE A 431 -3.49 8.20 5.02
C ILE A 431 -3.28 8.72 3.60
N ASP A 432 -4.27 9.43 3.08
CA ASP A 432 -4.21 10.04 1.75
C ASP A 432 -4.00 11.55 1.88
N LEU A 433 -2.75 11.97 1.91
CA LEU A 433 -2.37 13.38 1.98
C LEU A 433 -2.23 14.02 0.60
N LYS A 434 -2.37 13.21 -0.45
CA LYS A 434 -2.29 13.67 -1.84
C LYS A 434 -3.68 13.98 -2.39
N GLY A 435 -4.72 13.28 -1.90
CA GLY A 435 -6.07 13.36 -2.44
C GLY A 435 -6.10 12.89 -3.90
N GLN A 436 -7.13 13.31 -4.64
CA GLN A 436 -7.15 13.09 -6.07
C GLN A 436 -5.93 13.74 -6.72
N ASP A 437 -5.34 13.01 -7.67
CA ASP A 437 -4.18 13.44 -8.43
C ASP A 437 -4.38 14.87 -8.97
N SER A 438 -3.74 15.83 -8.33
CA SER A 438 -3.80 17.25 -8.68
C SER A 438 -2.39 17.77 -8.95
N VAL A 439 -2.31 18.84 -9.74
CA VAL A 439 -1.04 19.53 -10.01
C VAL A 439 -0.81 20.51 -8.87
N PRO A 440 0.35 20.46 -8.18
CA PRO A 440 0.66 21.44 -7.14
C PRO A 440 0.63 22.86 -7.70
N GLU A 441 0.14 23.84 -6.93
CA GLU A 441 0.10 25.26 -7.34
C GLU A 441 1.48 25.82 -7.72
N THR A 442 2.55 25.21 -7.20
CA THR A 442 3.93 25.58 -7.50
C THR A 442 4.43 25.08 -8.86
N VAL A 443 3.62 24.31 -9.60
CA VAL A 443 3.95 23.76 -10.92
C VAL A 443 3.10 24.44 -11.98
N HIS A 444 3.73 25.32 -12.75
CA HIS A 444 3.13 25.81 -13.98
C HIS A 444 3.38 24.79 -15.09
N HIS A 445 2.32 24.22 -15.65
CA HIS A 445 2.41 23.32 -16.79
C HIS A 445 1.72 23.89 -18.03
N VAL A 446 2.37 23.75 -19.19
CA VAL A 446 1.89 24.28 -20.48
C VAL A 446 2.10 23.26 -21.60
N VAL A 447 1.28 23.38 -22.64
CA VAL A 447 1.36 22.56 -23.85
C VAL A 447 1.78 23.42 -25.03
N ALA A 448 2.84 23.00 -25.73
CA ALA A 448 3.21 23.54 -27.03
C ALA A 448 2.80 22.56 -28.13
N LEU A 449 1.82 22.95 -28.95
CA LEU A 449 1.33 22.12 -30.04
C LEU A 449 2.34 22.08 -31.20
N VAL A 450 2.72 20.88 -31.60
CA VAL A 450 3.63 20.61 -32.71
C VAL A 450 2.80 20.27 -33.95
N ASN A 451 2.66 21.25 -34.84
CA ASN A 451 1.85 21.10 -36.05
C ASN A 451 2.73 21.07 -37.31
N PRO A 452 2.95 19.89 -37.92
CA PRO A 452 3.80 19.74 -39.11
C PRO A 452 3.16 20.28 -40.39
N VAL A 453 1.85 20.56 -40.38
CA VAL A 453 1.12 21.16 -41.50
C VAL A 453 1.27 22.68 -41.51
N GLN A 454 1.25 23.30 -40.33
CA GLN A 454 1.33 24.76 -40.18
C GLN A 454 2.79 25.25 -40.13
N ASP A 455 3.67 24.52 -39.43
CA ASP A 455 5.08 24.90 -39.29
C ASP A 455 5.96 24.09 -40.25
N LEU A 456 6.51 24.75 -41.26
CA LEU A 456 7.36 24.12 -42.28
C LEU A 456 8.86 24.17 -41.92
N LYS A 457 9.23 24.52 -40.68
CA LYS A 457 10.64 24.51 -40.22
C LYS A 457 11.27 23.13 -40.33
N TRP A 458 10.52 22.04 -40.22
CA TRP A 458 11.07 20.69 -40.42
C TRP A 458 11.53 20.43 -41.86
N ILE A 459 10.98 21.15 -42.84
CA ILE A 459 11.42 21.11 -44.23
C ILE A 459 12.57 22.09 -44.45
N THR A 460 12.41 23.32 -43.98
CA THR A 460 13.30 24.45 -44.32
C THR A 460 14.56 24.55 -43.46
N SER A 461 14.54 23.99 -42.24
CA SER A 461 15.70 24.01 -41.33
C SER A 461 16.84 23.13 -41.84
N LYS A 462 18.06 23.70 -41.83
CA LYS A 462 19.32 22.99 -42.10
C LYS A 462 19.78 22.14 -40.92
N ALA A 463 19.35 22.50 -39.71
CA ALA A 463 19.66 21.82 -38.47
C ALA A 463 18.56 20.78 -38.20
N ARG A 464 18.89 19.48 -38.31
CA ARG A 464 17.93 18.37 -38.17
C ARG A 464 18.42 17.32 -37.18
N ILE A 465 17.57 17.00 -36.22
CA ILE A 465 17.77 15.83 -35.36
C ILE A 465 17.67 14.54 -36.20
N LYS A 466 18.46 13.53 -35.84
CA LYS A 466 18.30 12.19 -36.40
C LYS A 466 17.10 11.51 -35.75
N THR A 467 16.18 11.01 -36.56
CA THR A 467 14.96 10.32 -36.08
C THR A 467 15.21 8.84 -35.77
N ASP A 468 14.19 8.16 -35.28
CA ASP A 468 14.15 6.75 -34.86
C ASP A 468 14.13 5.75 -36.03
N ASN A 469 14.24 6.24 -37.28
CA ASN A 469 14.25 5.45 -38.51
C ASN A 469 12.98 4.63 -38.76
N ILE A 470 11.86 4.90 -38.06
CA ILE A 470 10.61 4.17 -38.26
C ILE A 470 10.06 4.33 -39.68
N HIS A 471 10.40 5.45 -40.35
CA HIS A 471 9.94 5.79 -41.68
C HIS A 471 10.91 5.41 -42.80
N LEU A 472 11.97 4.61 -42.53
CA LEU A 472 12.96 4.25 -43.56
C LEU A 472 12.38 3.55 -44.80
N ASN A 473 11.29 2.79 -44.63
CA ASN A 473 10.62 2.07 -45.72
C ASN A 473 9.35 2.78 -46.20
N ASP A 474 9.04 3.96 -45.65
CA ASP A 474 7.87 4.75 -46.03
C ASP A 474 8.26 5.76 -47.12
N ASP A 475 7.32 6.12 -48.00
CA ASP A 475 7.54 7.14 -49.04
C ASP A 475 7.35 8.55 -48.45
N VAL A 476 8.32 8.99 -47.66
CA VAL A 476 8.31 10.33 -47.02
C VAL A 476 8.75 11.39 -48.03
N ARG A 477 7.82 12.25 -48.42
CA ARG A 477 8.07 13.35 -49.37
C ARG A 477 7.76 14.69 -48.72
N PRO A 478 8.78 15.49 -48.33
CA PRO A 478 8.58 16.80 -47.73
C PRO A 478 7.62 17.67 -48.55
N GLY A 479 6.57 18.19 -47.90
CA GLY A 479 5.50 18.99 -48.53
C GLY A 479 4.24 18.21 -48.91
N THR A 480 4.25 16.87 -48.84
CA THR A 480 3.02 16.07 -48.94
C THR A 480 2.31 15.95 -47.60
N LYS A 481 1.00 15.67 -47.62
CA LYS A 481 0.16 15.51 -46.42
C LYS A 481 -0.10 14.03 -46.08
N SER A 482 0.76 13.10 -46.51
CA SER A 482 0.61 11.70 -46.09
C SER A 482 0.86 11.55 -44.59
N PRO A 483 0.16 10.64 -43.90
CA PRO A 483 0.35 10.42 -42.45
C PRO A 483 1.82 10.17 -42.08
N GLU A 484 2.53 9.38 -42.86
CA GLU A 484 3.95 9.06 -42.64
C GLU A 484 4.85 10.28 -42.82
N THR A 485 4.58 11.11 -43.83
CA THR A 485 5.33 12.35 -44.04
C THR A 485 5.11 13.34 -42.90
N LEU A 486 3.86 13.49 -42.46
CA LEU A 486 3.53 14.39 -41.36
C LEU A 486 4.13 13.88 -40.04
N SER A 487 4.09 12.57 -39.78
CA SER A 487 4.72 11.92 -38.63
C SER A 487 6.24 12.15 -38.59
N GLU A 488 6.96 11.97 -39.69
CA GLU A 488 8.40 12.31 -39.76
C GLU A 488 8.61 13.82 -39.52
N GLY A 489 7.73 14.65 -40.06
CA GLY A 489 7.73 16.10 -39.84
C GLY A 489 7.61 16.49 -38.37
N VAL A 490 6.75 15.82 -37.59
CA VAL A 490 6.61 16.04 -36.14
C VAL A 490 7.92 15.74 -35.42
N LYS A 491 8.53 14.58 -35.68
CA LYS A 491 9.78 14.16 -35.03
C LYS A 491 10.90 15.18 -35.26
N LEU A 492 10.98 15.71 -36.48
CA LEU A 492 11.93 16.76 -36.85
C LEU A 492 11.59 18.11 -36.21
N LEU A 493 10.31 18.50 -36.19
CA LEU A 493 9.87 19.74 -35.53
C LEU A 493 10.12 19.73 -34.03
N LYS A 494 9.85 18.62 -33.33
CA LYS A 494 10.13 18.48 -31.89
C LYS A 494 11.60 18.81 -31.56
N GLY A 495 12.53 18.38 -32.41
CA GLY A 495 13.96 18.72 -32.29
C GLY A 495 14.29 20.21 -32.48
N VAL A 496 13.48 20.96 -33.23
CA VAL A 496 13.57 22.42 -33.36
C VAL A 496 12.92 23.11 -32.15
N TYR A 497 11.76 22.62 -31.74
CA TYR A 497 10.92 23.20 -30.70
C TYR A 497 11.60 23.17 -29.34
N ILE A 498 12.29 22.07 -29.01
CA ILE A 498 13.08 22.01 -27.77
C ILE A 498 14.19 23.06 -27.72
N LEU A 499 14.86 23.36 -28.84
CA LEU A 499 15.89 24.40 -28.91
C LEU A 499 15.29 25.79 -28.72
N GLU A 500 14.10 26.02 -29.27
CA GLU A 500 13.37 27.29 -29.07
C GLU A 500 12.90 27.44 -27.62
N ALA A 501 12.37 26.37 -27.02
CA ALA A 501 11.96 26.33 -25.61
C ALA A 501 13.13 26.66 -24.67
N ILE A 502 14.29 26.02 -24.87
CA ILE A 502 15.51 26.25 -24.08
C ILE A 502 15.98 27.70 -24.19
N LYS A 503 16.01 28.25 -25.41
CA LYS A 503 16.52 29.61 -25.66
C LYS A 503 15.59 30.69 -25.11
N LYS A 504 14.28 30.55 -25.29
CA LYS A 504 13.31 31.61 -24.95
C LYS A 504 13.02 31.68 -23.45
N ASN A 505 13.09 30.55 -22.75
CA ASN A 505 12.86 30.48 -21.30
C ASN A 505 14.17 30.51 -20.48
N ASP A 506 15.30 30.79 -21.11
CA ASP A 506 16.65 30.81 -20.49
C ASP A 506 16.91 29.60 -19.59
N ILE A 507 16.64 28.40 -20.12
CA ILE A 507 16.67 27.17 -19.34
C ILE A 507 18.12 26.79 -19.03
N SER A 508 18.50 26.97 -17.76
CA SER A 508 19.85 26.69 -17.25
C SER A 508 20.04 25.25 -16.77
N GLN A 509 18.99 24.63 -16.22
CA GLN A 509 18.98 23.23 -15.79
C GLN A 509 17.60 22.61 -15.99
N CYS A 510 17.52 21.43 -16.62
CA CYS A 510 16.22 20.84 -16.97
C CYS A 510 16.23 19.31 -17.09
N PHE A 511 15.12 18.70 -16.68
CA PHE A 511 14.78 17.32 -16.98
C PHE A 511 14.07 17.22 -18.33
N ILE A 512 14.56 16.37 -19.22
CA ILE A 512 13.93 16.13 -20.51
C ILE A 512 13.46 14.68 -20.58
N PHE A 513 12.16 14.48 -20.71
CA PHE A 513 11.54 13.16 -20.76
C PHE A 513 11.25 12.72 -22.20
N CYS A 514 11.76 11.54 -22.54
CA CYS A 514 11.48 10.86 -23.79
C CYS A 514 10.82 9.50 -23.53
N ARG A 515 9.97 9.07 -24.45
CA ARG A 515 9.28 7.78 -24.39
C ARG A 515 10.23 6.61 -24.57
N THR A 516 11.17 6.71 -25.52
CA THR A 516 12.08 5.61 -25.84
C THR A 516 13.54 5.95 -25.52
N LYS A 517 14.35 4.90 -25.35
CA LYS A 517 15.80 4.98 -25.14
C LYS A 517 16.50 5.57 -26.36
N LEU A 518 16.02 5.22 -27.55
CA LEU A 518 16.59 5.71 -28.81
C LEU A 518 16.35 7.22 -28.97
N ASP A 519 15.18 7.71 -28.57
CA ASP A 519 14.90 9.15 -28.57
C ASP A 519 15.81 9.89 -27.59
N CYS A 520 16.09 9.31 -26.42
CA CYS A 520 17.06 9.88 -25.48
C CYS A 520 18.44 10.04 -26.15
N ASP A 521 18.96 8.96 -26.74
CA ASP A 521 20.28 8.94 -27.39
C ASP A 521 20.37 9.88 -28.60
N ASN A 522 19.31 9.94 -29.40
CA ASN A 522 19.23 10.85 -30.54
C ASN A 522 19.21 12.31 -30.08
N LEU A 523 18.48 12.62 -29.01
CA LEU A 523 18.39 13.96 -28.46
C LEU A 523 19.70 14.41 -27.80
N GLU A 524 20.37 13.53 -27.05
CA GLU A 524 21.70 13.80 -26.46
C GLU A 524 22.72 14.16 -27.54
N LYS A 525 22.81 13.34 -28.59
CA LYS A 525 23.69 13.60 -29.72
C LYS A 525 23.34 14.90 -30.43
N TRP A 526 22.05 15.18 -30.60
CA TRP A 526 21.56 16.38 -31.25
C TRP A 526 21.95 17.64 -30.47
N LEU A 527 21.58 17.73 -29.20
CA LEU A 527 21.88 18.87 -28.34
C LEU A 527 23.39 19.09 -28.18
N THR A 528 24.17 18.01 -28.07
CA THR A 528 25.64 18.07 -28.01
C THR A 528 26.25 18.57 -29.32
N SER A 529 25.72 18.14 -30.47
CA SER A 529 26.22 18.58 -31.80
C SER A 529 25.97 20.06 -32.10
N VAL A 530 24.97 20.67 -31.44
CA VAL A 530 24.75 22.12 -31.49
C VAL A 530 25.91 22.88 -30.81
N GLY A 531 26.70 22.21 -29.96
CA GLY A 531 27.96 22.71 -29.38
C GLY A 531 27.80 23.71 -28.23
N LYS A 532 26.56 24.04 -27.83
CA LYS A 532 26.25 25.02 -26.78
C LYS A 532 25.75 24.40 -25.47
N TYR A 533 25.29 23.14 -25.51
CA TYR A 533 24.56 22.53 -24.41
C TYR A 533 25.28 21.29 -23.88
N SER A 534 25.30 21.13 -22.57
CA SER A 534 25.81 19.93 -21.90
C SER A 534 24.63 19.05 -21.48
N CYS A 535 24.63 17.79 -21.93
CA CYS A 535 23.54 16.86 -21.67
C CYS A 535 24.06 15.45 -21.42
N VAL A 536 23.30 14.68 -20.65
CA VAL A 536 23.57 13.26 -20.38
C VAL A 536 22.30 12.44 -20.39
N CYS A 537 22.41 11.19 -20.80
CA CYS A 537 21.30 10.23 -20.82
C CYS A 537 21.20 9.33 -19.58
N LEU A 538 19.97 9.02 -19.17
CA LEU A 538 19.63 8.08 -18.11
C LEU A 538 18.48 7.17 -18.55
N HIS A 539 18.80 5.96 -19.01
CA HIS A 539 17.85 4.91 -19.41
C HIS A 539 18.48 3.51 -19.27
N SER A 540 17.68 2.45 -19.39
CA SER A 540 18.09 1.10 -19.00
C SER A 540 19.21 0.45 -19.85
N ASP A 541 19.53 1.00 -21.03
CA ASP A 541 20.60 0.47 -21.89
C ASP A 541 21.97 1.05 -21.52
N ARG A 542 22.01 2.10 -20.69
CA ARG A 542 23.24 2.62 -20.11
C ARG A 542 23.69 1.74 -18.95
N SER A 543 25.00 1.55 -18.82
CA SER A 543 25.55 0.72 -17.75
C SER A 543 25.20 1.30 -16.36
N PRO A 544 25.07 0.48 -15.30
CA PRO A 544 24.78 1.00 -13.96
C PRO A 544 25.81 2.04 -13.47
N ALA A 545 27.09 1.86 -13.81
CA ALA A 545 28.16 2.79 -13.48
C ALA A 545 28.00 4.13 -14.21
N GLU A 546 27.70 4.08 -15.51
CA GLU A 546 27.43 5.26 -16.34
C GLU A 546 26.19 6.01 -15.87
N ARG A 547 25.09 5.32 -15.55
CA ARG A 547 23.87 5.94 -14.99
C ARG A 547 24.18 6.70 -13.70
N LYS A 548 24.93 6.07 -12.78
CA LYS A 548 25.34 6.71 -11.52
C LYS A 548 26.22 7.93 -11.75
N ASN A 549 27.18 7.84 -12.69
CA ASN A 549 28.06 8.94 -13.04
C ASN A 549 27.30 10.10 -13.70
N ASN A 550 26.48 9.84 -14.71
CA ASN A 550 25.67 10.83 -15.40
C ASN A 550 24.73 11.55 -14.43
N PHE A 551 24.11 10.78 -13.53
CA PHE A 551 23.28 11.34 -12.48
C PHE A 551 24.05 12.26 -11.53
N GLN A 552 25.26 11.84 -11.12
CA GLN A 552 26.13 12.67 -10.27
C GLN A 552 26.56 13.96 -10.97
N LEU A 553 26.92 13.89 -12.26
CA LEU A 553 27.28 15.06 -13.06
C LEU A 553 26.13 16.09 -13.10
N PHE A 554 24.89 15.61 -13.24
CA PHE A 554 23.72 16.48 -13.25
C PHE A 554 23.46 17.08 -11.86
N LYS A 555 23.58 16.28 -10.79
CA LYS A 555 23.42 16.75 -9.40
C LYS A 555 24.47 17.78 -8.99
N ASP A 556 25.70 17.64 -9.50
CA ASP A 556 26.80 18.56 -9.27
C ASP A 556 26.72 19.83 -10.15
N ASN A 557 25.64 20.03 -10.92
CA ASN A 557 25.47 21.11 -11.90
C ASN A 557 26.59 21.19 -12.95
N LYS A 558 27.25 20.06 -13.27
CA LYS A 558 28.27 19.98 -14.32
C LYS A 558 27.68 19.84 -15.72
N VAL A 559 26.42 19.40 -15.78
CA VAL A 559 25.66 19.27 -17.04
C VAL A 559 24.28 19.91 -16.87
N GLN A 560 23.81 20.57 -17.93
CA GLN A 560 22.57 21.35 -17.91
C GLN A 560 21.32 20.48 -18.07
N PHE A 561 21.40 19.43 -18.89
CA PHE A 561 20.22 18.63 -19.25
C PHE A 561 20.38 17.16 -18.89
N LEU A 562 19.40 16.62 -18.19
CA LEU A 562 19.28 15.19 -17.93
C LEU A 562 18.14 14.62 -18.77
N ILE A 563 18.49 13.83 -19.79
CA ILE A 563 17.55 13.22 -20.73
C ILE A 563 17.25 11.80 -20.26
N CYS A 564 15.98 11.45 -20.07
CA CYS A 564 15.62 10.18 -19.44
C CYS A 564 14.27 9.60 -19.90
N THR A 565 14.11 8.30 -19.65
CA THR A 565 12.82 7.59 -19.77
C THR A 565 12.15 7.49 -18.39
N ASP A 566 10.83 7.28 -18.37
CA ASP A 566 10.04 7.20 -17.12
C ASP A 566 10.60 6.20 -16.11
N VAL A 567 10.91 4.98 -16.56
CA VAL A 567 11.46 3.90 -15.71
C VAL A 567 12.73 4.31 -14.99
N ALA A 568 13.56 5.11 -15.65
CA ALA A 568 14.88 5.44 -15.17
C ALA A 568 14.87 6.68 -14.25
N ALA A 569 13.80 7.48 -14.32
CA ALA A 569 13.62 8.69 -13.53
C ALA A 569 12.81 8.51 -12.24
N ARG A 570 12.11 7.38 -12.09
CA ARG A 570 11.38 7.04 -10.85
C ARG A 570 12.37 6.84 -9.69
N GLY A 571 11.98 7.23 -8.47
CA GLY A 571 12.84 7.19 -7.29
C GLY A 571 13.97 8.21 -7.22
N ILE A 572 14.14 9.08 -8.24
CA ILE A 572 15.16 10.13 -8.22
C ILE A 572 14.71 11.32 -7.36
N ASP A 573 15.31 11.50 -6.18
CA ASP A 573 15.11 12.69 -5.33
C ASP A 573 16.14 13.78 -5.67
N ILE A 574 15.80 14.66 -6.62
CA ILE A 574 16.48 15.94 -6.81
C ILE A 574 15.50 17.06 -6.45
N ARG A 575 15.89 17.88 -5.47
CA ARG A 575 15.09 19.01 -5.02
C ARG A 575 15.46 20.27 -5.80
N GLY A 576 14.45 21.04 -6.17
CA GLY A 576 14.63 22.42 -6.65
C GLY A 576 15.07 22.59 -8.10
N ILE A 577 14.67 21.68 -9.01
CA ILE A 577 14.87 21.86 -10.45
C ILE A 577 13.81 22.84 -10.98
N PRO A 578 14.20 23.85 -11.77
CA PRO A 578 13.29 24.88 -12.26
C PRO A 578 12.46 24.44 -13.47
N PHE A 579 12.97 23.54 -14.32
CA PHE A 579 12.36 23.22 -15.61
C PHE A 579 12.24 21.72 -15.89
N VAL A 580 11.11 21.33 -16.48
CA VAL A 580 10.87 20.01 -17.09
C VAL A 580 10.38 20.21 -18.51
N ILE A 581 10.86 19.40 -19.44
CA ILE A 581 10.35 19.31 -20.80
C ILE A 581 9.91 17.87 -21.07
N ASN A 582 8.63 17.67 -21.36
CA ASN A 582 8.14 16.43 -21.94
C ASN A 582 8.35 16.52 -23.45
N TYR A 583 9.46 15.94 -23.93
CA TYR A 583 9.81 15.92 -25.35
C TYR A 583 8.82 15.08 -26.17
N THR A 584 8.35 13.99 -25.55
CA THR A 584 7.23 13.17 -26.01
C THR A 584 6.26 12.99 -24.87
N LEU A 585 4.95 13.01 -25.13
CA LEU A 585 3.96 12.78 -24.08
C LEU A 585 4.08 11.34 -23.54
N PRO A 586 3.79 11.07 -22.25
CA PRO A 586 3.79 9.70 -21.72
C PRO A 586 2.58 8.90 -22.20
N ASP A 587 2.73 7.57 -22.22
CA ASP A 587 1.68 6.60 -22.60
C ASP A 587 0.55 6.47 -21.57
N ASP A 588 0.71 7.06 -20.38
CA ASP A 588 -0.23 6.98 -19.28
C ASP A 588 -0.23 8.31 -18.48
N LYS A 589 -1.42 8.69 -18.02
CA LYS A 589 -1.68 9.92 -17.26
C LYS A 589 -0.97 9.98 -15.92
N ALA A 590 -0.77 8.84 -15.24
CA ALA A 590 -0.02 8.82 -13.99
C ALA A 590 1.43 9.26 -14.22
N ASN A 591 2.06 8.77 -15.31
CA ASN A 591 3.42 9.17 -15.68
C ASN A 591 3.54 10.67 -15.94
N TYR A 592 2.52 11.31 -16.53
CA TYR A 592 2.53 12.76 -16.73
C TYR A 592 2.72 13.51 -15.41
N LEU A 593 1.94 13.16 -14.38
CA LEU A 593 2.06 13.72 -13.04
C LEU A 593 3.44 13.45 -12.42
N HIS A 594 3.97 12.24 -12.57
CA HIS A 594 5.31 11.90 -12.08
C HIS A 594 6.44 12.69 -12.75
N ARG A 595 6.26 13.08 -14.02
CA ARG A 595 7.22 13.90 -14.78
C ARG A 595 7.16 15.35 -14.34
N ILE A 596 5.97 15.95 -14.31
CA ILE A 596 5.84 17.37 -13.93
C ILE A 596 6.12 17.59 -12.44
N GLY A 597 5.82 16.59 -11.59
CA GLY A 597 6.16 16.61 -10.16
C GLY A 597 7.66 16.58 -9.86
N ARG A 598 8.55 16.67 -10.86
CA ARG A 598 10.00 16.88 -10.68
C ARG A 598 10.36 18.35 -10.48
N VAL A 599 9.48 19.27 -10.89
CA VAL A 599 9.58 20.70 -10.58
C VAL A 599 8.58 21.07 -9.47
N GLY A 600 8.58 22.32 -9.01
CA GLY A 600 7.60 22.78 -8.01
C GLY A 600 7.91 22.40 -6.56
N ARG A 601 9.05 21.74 -6.29
CA ARG A 601 9.41 21.21 -4.96
C ARG A 601 10.04 22.29 -4.06
N ALA A 602 9.83 22.17 -2.74
CA ALA A 602 10.39 23.06 -1.72
C ALA A 602 10.02 24.55 -1.91
N GLU A 603 8.74 24.82 -2.18
CA GLU A 603 8.14 26.16 -2.35
C GLU A 603 8.76 27.00 -3.49
N ARG A 604 9.33 26.34 -4.49
CA ARG A 604 9.90 26.99 -5.68
C ARG A 604 9.00 26.80 -6.88
N MET A 605 8.76 27.87 -7.63
CA MET A 605 7.98 27.79 -8.87
C MET A 605 8.75 27.00 -9.93
N GLY A 606 8.06 26.04 -10.54
CA GLY A 606 8.56 25.20 -11.61
C GLY A 606 7.78 25.37 -12.90
N LEU A 607 8.44 25.23 -14.05
CA LEU A 607 7.79 25.23 -15.37
C LEU A 607 7.95 23.87 -16.05
N ALA A 608 6.83 23.26 -16.43
CA ALA A 608 6.76 22.03 -17.21
C ALA A 608 6.19 22.32 -18.60
N ILE A 609 6.98 22.08 -19.65
CA ILE A 609 6.57 22.29 -21.05
C ILE A 609 6.36 20.93 -21.71
N SER A 610 5.18 20.69 -22.27
CA SER A 610 4.88 19.45 -23.00
C SER A 610 4.74 19.71 -24.49
N LEU A 611 5.56 19.03 -25.30
CA LEU A 611 5.47 19.09 -26.75
C LEU A 611 4.46 18.03 -27.22
N VAL A 612 3.33 18.47 -27.78
CA VAL A 612 2.20 17.59 -28.15
C VAL A 612 1.95 17.68 -29.64
N SER A 613 2.03 16.55 -30.34
CA SER A 613 1.75 16.44 -31.76
C SER A 613 0.28 16.65 -32.07
N THR A 614 -0.03 17.49 -33.06
CA THR A 614 -1.42 17.68 -33.55
C THR A 614 -1.87 16.59 -34.52
N VAL A 615 -0.98 15.67 -34.90
CA VAL A 615 -1.27 14.55 -35.79
C VAL A 615 -0.74 13.24 -35.19
N PRO A 616 -1.33 12.07 -35.51
CA PRO A 616 -0.78 10.80 -35.07
C PRO A 616 0.65 10.57 -35.55
N GLU A 617 1.51 10.08 -34.66
CA GLU A 617 2.89 9.71 -34.97
C GLU A 617 3.01 8.19 -35.13
N LYS A 618 3.71 7.74 -36.16
CA LYS A 618 4.11 6.33 -36.29
C LYS A 618 5.32 6.09 -35.40
N VAL A 619 5.24 5.07 -34.55
CA VAL A 619 6.25 4.80 -33.52
C VAL A 619 6.48 3.31 -33.34
N TRP A 620 7.65 2.96 -32.81
CA TRP A 620 7.99 1.58 -32.47
C TRP A 620 7.18 1.08 -31.26
N TYR A 621 6.58 -0.11 -31.38
CA TYR A 621 5.89 -0.83 -30.30
C TYR A 621 6.55 -2.18 -29.94
N HIS A 622 7.24 -2.79 -30.91
CA HIS A 622 7.99 -4.05 -30.76
C HIS A 622 7.18 -5.23 -30.19
N SER A 623 6.34 -5.83 -31.04
CA SER A 623 5.73 -7.15 -30.82
C SER A 623 6.68 -8.33 -31.06
N CYS A 624 7.91 -8.07 -31.53
CA CYS A 624 8.86 -9.10 -31.93
C CYS A 624 9.55 -9.80 -30.74
N PRO A 625 9.98 -11.07 -30.90
CA PRO A 625 10.69 -11.80 -29.84
C PRO A 625 11.99 -11.14 -29.38
N SER A 626 12.66 -10.40 -30.27
CA SER A 626 13.89 -9.67 -29.96
C SER A 626 13.67 -8.39 -29.15
N ARG A 627 12.40 -8.03 -28.86
CA ARG A 627 11.98 -6.83 -28.11
C ARG A 627 12.71 -5.56 -28.59
N GLY A 628 12.76 -5.39 -29.90
CA GLY A 628 13.34 -4.20 -30.54
C GLY A 628 14.84 -4.24 -30.82
N LYS A 629 15.60 -5.24 -30.34
CA LYS A 629 17.02 -5.35 -30.70
C LYS A 629 17.19 -5.54 -32.21
N SER A 630 17.77 -4.52 -32.87
CA SER A 630 18.00 -4.45 -34.32
C SER A 630 16.75 -4.70 -35.18
N CYS A 631 15.57 -4.37 -34.67
CA CYS A 631 14.32 -4.53 -35.41
C CYS A 631 14.23 -3.51 -36.55
N LYS A 632 13.81 -3.97 -37.74
CA LYS A 632 13.59 -3.13 -38.94
C LYS A 632 12.17 -3.26 -39.52
N ASN A 633 11.28 -3.97 -38.82
CA ASN A 633 9.93 -4.24 -39.30
C ASN A 633 9.01 -3.04 -38.99
N THR A 634 9.00 -2.08 -39.90
CA THR A 634 8.26 -0.81 -39.78
C THR A 634 6.75 -0.93 -40.06
N ASN A 635 6.25 -2.13 -40.36
CA ASN A 635 4.82 -2.36 -40.56
C ASN A 635 4.05 -2.18 -39.24
N LEU A 636 2.75 -1.92 -39.33
CA LEU A 636 1.87 -1.84 -38.16
C LEU A 636 1.67 -3.23 -37.53
N VAL A 637 1.45 -3.29 -36.22
CA VAL A 637 1.23 -4.55 -35.48
C VAL A 637 0.06 -5.36 -36.04
N GLU A 638 -1.01 -4.69 -36.45
CA GLU A 638 -2.17 -5.31 -37.13
C GLU A 638 -1.79 -6.03 -38.43
N ASN A 639 -0.67 -5.63 -39.05
CA ASN A 639 -0.11 -6.20 -40.28
C ASN A 639 1.13 -7.07 -39.99
N GLY A 640 1.24 -7.64 -38.79
CA GLY A 640 2.38 -8.48 -38.38
C GLY A 640 3.70 -7.72 -38.20
N GLY A 641 3.62 -6.40 -38.06
CA GLY A 641 4.76 -5.50 -37.88
C GLY A 641 5.07 -5.13 -36.44
N CYS A 642 5.94 -4.14 -36.24
CA CYS A 642 6.37 -3.68 -34.92
C CYS A 642 6.11 -2.18 -34.66
N ALA A 643 5.23 -1.56 -35.46
CA ALA A 643 4.86 -0.15 -35.34
C ALA A 643 3.39 0.02 -34.91
N ILE A 644 3.07 1.17 -34.30
CA ILE A 644 1.70 1.61 -34.04
C ILE A 644 1.56 3.09 -34.40
N TRP A 645 0.32 3.56 -34.54
CA TRP A 645 0.00 4.99 -34.54
C TRP A 645 -0.24 5.46 -33.11
N TYR A 646 0.39 6.57 -32.76
CA TYR A 646 0.39 7.15 -31.43
C TYR A 646 -0.22 8.54 -31.46
N ASN A 647 -1.32 8.71 -30.75
CA ASN A 647 -2.13 9.92 -30.79
C ASN A 647 -1.93 10.74 -29.52
N GLU A 648 -1.00 11.70 -29.55
CA GLU A 648 -0.73 12.55 -28.40
C GLU A 648 -1.88 13.50 -28.05
N MET A 649 -2.74 13.89 -29.01
CA MET A 649 -3.93 14.70 -28.72
C MET A 649 -4.96 13.93 -27.90
N GLN A 650 -5.13 12.63 -28.16
CA GLN A 650 -6.01 11.79 -27.36
C GLN A 650 -5.47 11.65 -25.93
N LEU A 651 -4.18 11.36 -25.79
CA LEU A 651 -3.52 11.25 -24.49
C LEU A 651 -3.57 12.56 -23.70
N LEU A 652 -3.43 13.71 -24.37
CA LEU A 652 -3.61 15.02 -23.75
C LEU A 652 -5.03 15.15 -23.20
N GLY A 653 -6.06 14.77 -23.96
CA GLY A 653 -7.45 14.79 -23.50
C GLY A 653 -7.67 13.89 -22.28
N GLU A 654 -7.10 12.68 -22.26
CA GLU A 654 -7.16 11.76 -21.11
C GLU A 654 -6.44 12.33 -19.87
N ILE A 655 -5.38 13.11 -20.06
CA ILE A 655 -4.68 13.83 -18.98
C ILE A 655 -5.56 14.98 -18.46
N GLU A 656 -6.11 15.82 -19.33
CA GLU A 656 -6.95 16.96 -18.96
C GLU A 656 -8.24 16.50 -18.23
N GLU A 657 -8.88 15.44 -18.72
CA GLU A 657 -10.04 14.82 -18.07
C GLU A 657 -9.69 14.34 -16.65
N HIS A 658 -8.53 13.72 -16.47
CA HIS A 658 -8.08 13.22 -15.17
C HIS A 658 -7.75 14.33 -14.18
N LEU A 659 -7.18 15.44 -14.67
CA LEU A 659 -6.86 16.59 -13.83
C LEU A 659 -8.07 17.51 -13.58
N GLY A 660 -9.15 17.33 -14.34
CA GLY A 660 -10.32 18.21 -14.30
C GLY A 660 -10.04 19.63 -14.80
N VAL A 661 -8.93 19.84 -15.51
CA VAL A 661 -8.49 21.15 -16.02
C VAL A 661 -7.95 21.03 -17.44
N THR A 662 -8.21 22.05 -18.27
CA THR A 662 -7.57 22.19 -19.59
C THR A 662 -6.20 22.83 -19.40
N ILE A 663 -5.16 22.21 -19.96
CA ILE A 663 -3.80 22.70 -19.81
C ILE A 663 -3.59 23.89 -20.76
N THR A 664 -3.01 24.96 -20.24
CA THR A 664 -2.74 26.17 -21.02
C THR A 664 -1.87 25.86 -22.24
N GLN A 665 -2.40 26.18 -23.43
CA GLN A 665 -1.68 26.04 -24.69
C GLN A 665 -0.87 27.30 -24.96
N ILE A 666 0.41 27.13 -25.25
CA ILE A 666 1.33 28.21 -25.60
C ILE A 666 1.66 28.19 -27.09
N ASP A 667 1.90 29.38 -27.64
CA ASP A 667 2.33 29.54 -29.01
C ASP A 667 3.78 29.07 -29.22
N ILE A 668 4.20 28.98 -30.49
CA ILE A 668 5.59 28.69 -30.88
C ILE A 668 6.59 29.77 -30.39
N PHE A 669 6.08 30.89 -29.88
CA PHE A 669 6.91 31.91 -29.24
C PHE A 669 7.24 31.57 -27.80
N TYR A 670 6.70 30.47 -27.26
CA TYR A 670 6.87 30.02 -25.88
C TYR A 670 6.61 31.15 -24.88
N LYS A 671 5.68 32.06 -25.24
CA LYS A 671 5.21 33.09 -24.33
C LYS A 671 4.26 32.42 -23.36
N VAL A 672 4.81 32.03 -22.22
CA VAL A 672 4.00 31.55 -21.10
C VAL A 672 3.13 32.73 -20.64
N PRO A 673 1.79 32.63 -20.71
CA PRO A 673 0.92 33.71 -20.27
C PRO A 673 1.21 34.02 -18.79
N VAL A 674 1.34 35.31 -18.50
CA VAL A 674 1.46 35.80 -17.13
C VAL A 674 0.04 35.81 -16.58
N ASP A 675 -0.27 34.92 -15.64
CA ASP A 675 -1.55 34.99 -14.93
C ASP A 675 -1.66 36.34 -14.22
N GLU A 676 -2.85 36.96 -14.20
CA GLU A 676 -3.10 38.25 -13.56
C GLU A 676 -2.76 38.26 -12.06
N PHE A 677 -2.57 37.08 -11.47
CA PHE A 677 -2.14 36.86 -10.09
C PHE A 677 -0.62 36.97 -9.85
N ASP A 678 0.23 36.90 -10.89
CA ASP A 678 1.61 36.42 -10.73
C ASP A 678 2.66 37.36 -11.33
N GLY A 679 2.65 38.62 -10.88
CA GLY A 679 3.61 39.65 -11.23
C GLY A 679 5.07 39.13 -11.28
N LYS A 680 5.58 38.91 -12.50
CA LYS A 680 6.95 38.48 -12.84
C LYS A 680 7.48 37.28 -12.02
N VAL A 681 6.87 36.12 -12.21
CA VAL A 681 7.45 34.84 -11.74
C VAL A 681 8.82 34.60 -12.39
N VAL A 682 9.84 34.39 -11.56
CA VAL A 682 11.14 33.86 -11.99
C VAL A 682 11.22 32.40 -11.54
N TYR A 683 11.11 31.46 -12.48
CA TYR A 683 11.16 30.02 -12.20
C TYR A 683 12.47 29.63 -11.51
N GLY A 684 12.38 28.75 -10.49
CA GLY A 684 13.52 28.33 -9.66
C GLY A 684 13.77 29.16 -8.39
N HIS A 685 13.10 30.29 -8.21
CA HIS A 685 13.15 31.06 -6.96
C HIS A 685 12.07 30.61 -5.97
N LYS A 686 12.32 30.77 -4.66
CA LYS A 686 11.29 30.58 -3.63
C LYS A 686 10.19 31.60 -3.87
N LYS A 687 8.92 31.19 -3.69
CA LYS A 687 7.78 32.11 -3.69
C LYS A 687 8.09 33.23 -2.70
N GLN A 688 8.35 34.45 -3.19
CA GLN A 688 8.24 35.60 -2.31
C GLN A 688 6.78 35.64 -1.91
N LEU A 689 6.51 35.66 -0.62
CA LEU A 689 5.19 36.00 -0.09
C LEU A 689 4.89 37.43 -0.55
N THR A 690 4.44 37.61 -1.79
CA THR A 690 3.50 38.67 -2.10
C THR A 690 2.34 38.37 -1.18
N ALA A 691 2.17 39.21 -0.15
CA ALA A 691 0.95 39.27 0.63
C ALA A 691 -0.19 39.21 -0.39
N SER A 692 -0.85 38.06 -0.44
CA SER A 692 -1.97 37.86 -1.31
C SER A 692 -2.99 38.94 -0.95
N ASN A 693 -3.74 39.39 -1.96
CA ASN A 693 -4.88 40.27 -1.81
C ASN A 693 -6.00 39.58 -1.01
N TYR A 694 -5.73 39.14 0.22
CA TYR A 694 -6.68 38.58 1.19
C TYR A 694 -7.80 39.58 1.45
N GLU A 695 -7.51 40.89 1.39
CA GLU A 695 -8.53 41.93 1.43
C GLU A 695 -9.50 41.86 0.24
N SER A 696 -9.06 41.52 -0.97
CA SER A 696 -9.97 41.50 -2.14
C SER A 696 -10.95 40.32 -2.10
N HIS A 697 -10.46 39.11 -1.78
CA HIS A 697 -11.33 37.93 -1.67
C HIS A 697 -12.19 37.95 -0.41
N ALA A 698 -11.69 38.47 0.71
CA ALA A 698 -12.52 38.73 1.89
C ALA A 698 -13.61 39.75 1.58
N ASN A 699 -13.32 40.80 0.79
CA ASN A 699 -14.30 41.81 0.37
C ASN A 699 -15.31 41.27 -0.66
N GLU A 700 -14.92 40.37 -1.56
CA GLU A 700 -15.84 39.70 -2.49
C GLU A 700 -16.74 38.68 -1.78
N LEU A 701 -16.21 37.95 -0.80
CA LEU A 701 -16.98 36.97 -0.04
C LEU A 701 -17.81 37.61 1.09
N LEU A 702 -17.52 38.85 1.48
CA LEU A 702 -18.22 39.57 2.55
C LEU A 702 -19.73 39.72 2.28
N SER A 703 -20.12 39.97 1.02
CA SER A 703 -21.54 40.04 0.65
C SER A 703 -22.21 38.68 0.76
N THR A 704 -21.57 37.63 0.26
CA THR A 704 -22.10 36.25 0.25
C THR A 704 -22.19 35.68 1.67
N VAL A 705 -21.19 35.93 2.50
CA VAL A 705 -21.18 35.54 3.92
C VAL A 705 -22.25 36.30 4.71
N SER A 706 -22.49 37.58 4.39
CA SER A 706 -23.58 38.36 5.00
C SER A 706 -24.96 37.83 4.60
N GLU A 707 -25.15 37.43 3.34
CA GLU A 707 -26.39 36.80 2.89
C GLU A 707 -26.62 35.43 3.55
N LEU A 708 -25.58 34.60 3.66
CA LEU A 708 -25.64 33.32 4.35
C LEU A 708 -26.00 33.47 5.82
N ALA A 709 -25.38 34.42 6.53
CA ALA A 709 -25.70 34.72 7.92
C ALA A 709 -27.14 35.24 8.09
N ALA A 710 -27.65 36.03 7.12
CA ALA A 710 -29.04 36.50 7.13
C ALA A 710 -30.03 35.33 6.92
N LEU A 711 -29.73 34.42 5.99
CA LEU A 711 -30.53 33.22 5.74
C LEU A 711 -30.51 32.27 6.94
N GLU A 712 -29.36 32.06 7.57
CA GLU A 712 -29.23 31.25 8.78
C GLU A 712 -30.07 31.85 9.91
N LYS A 713 -29.98 33.16 10.12
CA LYS A 713 -30.78 33.86 11.13
C LYS A 713 -32.28 33.74 10.84
N ALA A 714 -32.70 33.88 9.58
CA ALA A 714 -34.10 33.71 9.19
C ALA A 714 -34.59 32.27 9.42
N ALA A 715 -33.76 31.26 9.11
CA ALA A 715 -34.08 29.85 9.37
C ALA A 715 -34.21 29.56 10.87
N GLN A 716 -33.31 30.10 11.70
CA GLN A 716 -33.36 29.97 13.15
C GLN A 716 -34.59 30.66 13.75
N ILE A 717 -34.96 31.85 13.28
CA ILE A 717 -36.17 32.56 13.71
C ILE A 717 -37.42 31.78 13.30
N SER A 718 -37.50 31.32 12.05
CA SER A 718 -38.61 30.50 11.54
C SER A 718 -38.79 29.21 12.35
N TYR A 719 -37.69 28.52 12.68
CA TYR A 719 -37.72 27.35 13.57
C TYR A 719 -38.25 27.70 14.97
N HIS A 720 -37.85 28.85 15.51
CA HIS A 720 -38.33 29.32 16.80
C HIS A 720 -39.82 29.69 16.79
N GLU A 721 -40.30 30.34 15.73
CA GLU A 721 -41.71 30.71 15.55
C GLU A 721 -42.60 29.48 15.38
N LEU A 722 -42.17 28.49 14.57
CA LEU A 722 -42.85 27.19 14.42
C LEU A 722 -42.95 26.42 15.75
N ARG A 723 -41.96 26.59 16.63
CA ARG A 723 -41.96 25.96 17.96
C ARG A 723 -42.88 26.66 18.95
N GLN A 724 -43.11 27.97 18.80
CA GLN A 724 -44.00 28.74 19.67
C GLN A 724 -45.46 28.70 19.21
N ASN A 725 -45.70 28.59 17.90
CA ASN A 725 -47.03 28.48 17.30
C ASN A 725 -47.11 27.21 16.44
N PRO A 726 -47.23 26.01 17.05
CA PRO A 726 -47.49 24.80 16.28
C PRO A 726 -48.81 24.98 15.51
N PRO A 727 -48.86 24.63 14.21
CA PRO A 727 -50.08 24.75 13.44
C PRO A 727 -51.18 23.88 14.08
N SER A 728 -52.34 24.52 14.33
CA SER A 728 -53.54 23.92 14.91
C SER A 728 -54.15 22.82 14.06
#